data_AF-A0A126RUV7-F1
#
_entry.id   AF-A0A126RUV7-F1
#
_cell.length_a   1.000
_cell.length_b   1.000
_cell.length_c   1.000
_cell.angle_alpha   90.00
_cell.angle_beta   90.00
_cell.angle_gamma   90.00
#
_symmetry.space_group_name_H-M   'P 1'
#
loop_
_entity.id
_entity.type
_entity.pdbx_description
1 polymer ?
#
loop_
_entity_poly.entity_id
_entity_poly.type
_entity_poly.pdbx_seq_one_letter_code
_entity_poly.pdbx_strand_id
1 'polypeptide(L)'
;MPQPASRTARSAVKLQGWVRQGERITIAGREFEGMVYVGTPPRMNSHGYGEKCRAYIDPSLSVASSDSDRNGDGMSYWPGYSTIPAVCRATYLDWLEGGRRDATVNPGYMFLFFYGLERRFLVDQPPEEEKKEIVAEVERLKALFAQNYSVQRYLGEFLDIARIVAMGGMPLDDPALKQSILDNRSWDLPFSLKFALGRMIAESKAFDAEWLHLWLMCHPERRLRTPAERCGEEFKALFKLKFDALYPDGLKVRTPRKQLAMNYRAASSEFSCSVNLTAGEGRDVAVPDVSDLRSPIQKAQKIADESMDELDKFSRYLGRNADGRGSIEAQALLPAALWGLFPSAELQELKKWVREQVAAGGLVPALEIVSRMEGSSPDKLGKRQLTGAADALARIGFGMAPDPRFSLRGPRIDEPVVIFDLAETVEQLEVVSAAYRAALFELALATFVAHSDSKIVEAERRALRDKVEATVGITDLERKRLHANLKWYLEVPPDMSWLRTRLKEVDAEHHLALRAAVVATAHADSVIQSEEVACIEKIYKALGIDAGLVYADLHAGEVPDGPVRVRAAEAEAPGERIPAEPKARVGSLDAARIAAIRTDTERVSNVLGEIFAADDDANHDAPRTHALLSALAGLDHRHAALVDLLVQRGNWTQEEFAGIAGQQGLLPSGALEAINEWAFEKFDEALLDEYDGYDVSQDIAEALRAEMSKGDN
;
A
#
# COMPACT_ATOMS: atom_id res chain seq x y z
N MET A 1 -70.34 23.60 63.62
CA MET A 1 -70.45 24.67 62.59
C MET A 1 -69.74 25.88 63.17
N PRO A 2 -68.62 26.36 62.58
CA PRO A 2 -68.63 26.98 61.25
C PRO A 2 -67.43 26.66 60.31
N GLN A 3 -67.72 26.89 59.02
CA GLN A 3 -66.97 27.21 57.79
C GLN A 3 -65.47 26.82 57.55
N PRO A 4 -65.16 26.33 56.33
CA PRO A 4 -63.78 26.11 55.87
C PRO A 4 -63.13 27.40 55.37
N ALA A 5 -61.86 27.60 55.74
CA ALA A 5 -61.03 28.71 55.29
C ALA A 5 -60.67 28.59 53.79
N SER A 6 -60.83 29.70 53.08
CA SER A 6 -60.57 29.87 51.66
C SER A 6 -59.11 29.55 51.28
N ARG A 7 -58.90 28.74 50.24
CA ARG A 7 -57.65 28.72 49.46
C ARG A 7 -57.53 30.06 48.74
N THR A 8 -56.68 30.94 49.25
CA THR A 8 -56.20 32.13 48.54
C THR A 8 -55.55 31.72 47.23
N ALA A 9 -56.14 32.16 46.12
CA ALA A 9 -55.56 32.12 44.79
C ALA A 9 -54.23 32.90 44.81
N ARG A 10 -53.10 32.20 44.59
CA ARG A 10 -51.84 32.85 44.24
C ARG A 10 -52.04 33.54 42.90
N SER A 11 -51.86 34.87 42.88
CA SER A 11 -51.88 35.68 41.66
C SER A 11 -50.89 35.10 40.65
N ALA A 12 -51.37 34.79 39.44
CA ALA A 12 -50.52 34.37 38.33
C ALA A 12 -49.51 35.48 38.01
N VAL A 13 -48.24 35.24 38.34
CA VAL A 13 -47.13 36.03 37.82
C VAL A 13 -47.22 35.93 36.30
N LYS A 14 -47.32 37.06 35.60
CA LYS A 14 -47.26 37.09 34.13
C LYS A 14 -45.83 36.70 33.72
N LEU A 15 -45.60 35.40 33.53
CA LEU A 15 -44.35 34.87 32.98
C LEU A 15 -44.15 35.47 31.57
N GLN A 16 -43.03 36.18 31.40
CA GLN A 16 -42.66 36.82 30.14
C GLN A 16 -41.14 36.66 29.94
N GLY A 17 -40.74 35.99 28.85
CA GLY A 17 -39.34 35.80 28.49
C GLY A 17 -38.88 34.35 28.58
N TRP A 18 -37.56 34.17 28.63
CA TRP A 18 -36.90 32.88 28.68
C TRP A 18 -37.02 32.23 30.08
N VAL A 19 -37.42 30.97 30.11
CA VAL A 19 -37.43 30.10 31.30
C VAL A 19 -36.22 29.19 31.22
N ARG A 20 -35.37 29.15 32.26
CA ARG A 20 -34.07 28.45 32.21
C ARG A 20 -34.20 26.95 32.41
N GLN A 21 -33.13 26.22 32.10
CA GLN A 21 -33.03 24.80 32.47
C GLN A 21 -33.16 24.64 34.00
N GLY A 22 -33.88 23.60 34.44
CA GLY A 22 -34.14 23.33 35.86
C GLY A 22 -35.32 24.10 36.47
N GLU A 23 -35.82 25.16 35.80
CA GLU A 23 -37.07 25.81 36.18
C GLU A 23 -38.27 25.02 35.61
N ARG A 24 -39.38 24.97 36.37
CA ARG A 24 -40.62 24.33 35.93
C ARG A 24 -41.72 25.34 35.70
N ILE A 25 -42.55 25.06 34.70
CA ILE A 25 -43.67 25.91 34.31
C ILE A 25 -44.91 25.05 34.05
N THR A 26 -46.08 25.58 34.42
CA THR A 26 -47.39 25.01 34.08
C THR A 26 -48.13 25.88 33.06
N ILE A 27 -48.48 25.31 31.89
CA ILE A 27 -49.32 25.95 30.87
C ILE A 27 -50.46 25.00 30.50
N ALA A 28 -51.70 25.51 30.51
CA ALA A 28 -52.90 24.73 30.15
C ALA A 28 -52.99 23.36 30.88
N GLY A 29 -52.59 23.33 32.16
CA GLY A 29 -52.64 22.14 33.01
C GLY A 29 -51.46 21.17 32.90
N ARG A 30 -50.48 21.45 32.03
CA ARG A 30 -49.30 20.59 31.79
C ARG A 30 -48.06 21.19 32.42
N GLU A 31 -47.28 20.40 33.16
CA GLU A 31 -46.05 20.85 33.84
C GLU A 31 -44.80 20.32 33.12
N PHE A 32 -43.89 21.20 32.74
CA PHE A 32 -42.66 20.82 32.04
C PHE A 32 -41.46 21.69 32.42
N GLU A 33 -40.26 21.19 32.11
CA GLU A 33 -39.00 21.90 32.34
C GLU A 33 -38.79 23.04 31.33
N GLY A 34 -38.00 24.04 31.72
CA GLY A 34 -37.67 25.20 30.89
C GLY A 34 -36.79 24.91 29.68
N MET A 35 -36.00 25.91 29.30
CA MET A 35 -35.38 26.10 27.97
C MET A 35 -36.40 26.53 26.90
N VAL A 36 -37.40 27.32 27.29
CA VAL A 36 -38.45 27.82 26.40
C VAL A 36 -38.70 29.31 26.62
N TYR A 37 -39.19 30.01 25.58
CA TYR A 37 -39.75 31.34 25.75
C TYR A 37 -41.25 31.26 26.04
N VAL A 38 -41.71 32.03 27.02
CA VAL A 38 -43.11 32.06 27.45
C VAL A 38 -43.59 33.50 27.54
N GLY A 39 -44.85 33.74 27.15
CA GLY A 39 -45.51 35.02 27.30
C GLY A 39 -46.00 35.58 25.96
N THR A 40 -46.31 36.87 25.93
CA THR A 40 -46.76 37.53 24.71
C THR A 40 -45.60 37.61 23.71
N PRO A 41 -45.74 37.04 22.50
CA PRO A 41 -44.66 37.01 21.51
C PRO A 41 -44.35 38.42 21.00
N PRO A 42 -43.06 38.81 20.91
CA PRO A 42 -42.68 40.06 20.26
C PRO A 42 -43.05 40.01 18.77
N ARG A 43 -43.35 41.18 18.19
CA ARG A 43 -43.55 41.32 16.74
C ARG A 43 -42.19 41.51 16.05
N MET A 44 -41.97 40.78 14.97
CA MET A 44 -40.80 40.89 14.12
C MET A 44 -41.09 41.90 13.00
N ASN A 45 -40.20 42.87 12.80
CA ASN A 45 -40.29 43.84 11.71
C ASN A 45 -39.51 43.33 10.49
N SER A 46 -40.01 42.29 9.84
CA SER A 46 -39.48 41.79 8.59
C SER A 46 -40.61 41.73 7.56
N HIS A 47 -40.59 42.67 6.60
CA HIS A 47 -41.48 42.73 5.41
C HIS A 47 -42.94 43.20 5.62
N GLY A 48 -43.14 44.34 6.28
CA GLY A 48 -44.36 45.17 6.12
C GLY A 48 -45.63 44.68 6.82
N TYR A 49 -45.72 43.41 7.20
CA TYR A 49 -46.72 42.87 8.15
C TYR A 49 -45.97 42.22 9.31
N GLY A 50 -46.17 42.71 10.54
CA GLY A 50 -45.42 42.22 11.70
C GLY A 50 -45.83 40.81 12.12
N GLU A 51 -45.03 39.80 11.77
CA GLU A 51 -45.21 38.42 12.22
C GLU A 51 -44.88 38.28 13.72
N LYS A 52 -45.58 37.40 14.43
CA LYS A 52 -45.28 37.07 15.83
C LYS A 52 -44.09 36.11 15.88
N CYS A 53 -43.17 36.32 16.82
CA CYS A 53 -42.04 35.40 17.04
C CYS A 53 -42.53 33.97 17.34
N ARG A 54 -42.01 33.01 16.59
CA ARG A 54 -42.34 31.58 16.56
C ARG A 54 -41.82 30.83 17.77
N ALA A 55 -40.76 31.33 18.42
CA ALA A 55 -40.12 30.72 19.58
C ALA A 55 -40.93 30.85 20.89
N TYR A 56 -41.92 31.74 20.94
CA TYR A 56 -42.69 32.03 22.16
C TYR A 56 -43.93 31.17 22.29
N ILE A 57 -44.07 30.52 23.45
CA ILE A 57 -45.30 29.90 23.92
C ILE A 57 -46.20 31.00 24.50
N ASP A 58 -47.29 31.33 23.80
CA ASP A 58 -48.27 32.34 24.24
C ASP A 58 -49.37 31.68 25.10
N PRO A 59 -49.35 31.84 26.44
CA PRO A 59 -50.29 31.17 27.33
C PRO A 59 -51.73 31.66 27.18
N SER A 60 -51.97 32.75 26.44
CA SER A 60 -53.31 33.29 26.22
C SER A 60 -54.09 32.56 25.12
N LEU A 61 -53.41 31.73 24.32
CA LEU A 61 -54.03 31.01 23.21
C LEU A 61 -54.70 29.70 23.67
N SER A 62 -55.82 29.34 23.04
CA SER A 62 -56.58 28.13 23.39
C SER A 62 -55.79 26.85 23.10
N VAL A 63 -55.81 25.91 24.03
CA VAL A 63 -55.19 24.58 23.92
C VAL A 63 -56.29 23.51 24.01
N ALA A 64 -56.25 22.50 23.15
CA ALA A 64 -57.23 21.41 23.19
C ALA A 64 -57.10 20.57 24.47
N SER A 65 -58.22 20.04 24.98
CA SER A 65 -58.26 19.28 26.24
C SER A 65 -57.93 17.79 26.09
N SER A 66 -58.19 17.19 24.93
CA SER A 66 -58.11 15.72 24.74
C SER A 66 -57.58 15.25 23.39
N ASP A 67 -57.61 16.08 22.35
CA ASP A 67 -57.16 15.69 21.00
C ASP A 67 -55.67 15.95 20.82
N SER A 68 -55.02 15.13 19.98
CA SER A 68 -53.61 15.31 19.58
C SER A 68 -53.43 15.14 18.07
N ASP A 69 -52.46 15.86 17.51
CA ASP A 69 -52.06 15.82 16.10
C ASP A 69 -50.57 15.42 16.04
N ARG A 70 -50.28 14.15 16.33
CA ARG A 70 -48.89 13.66 16.40
C ARG A 70 -48.19 13.69 15.04
N ASN A 71 -48.95 13.55 13.96
CA ASN A 71 -48.46 13.60 12.58
C ASN A 71 -48.19 15.02 12.10
N GLY A 72 -48.71 16.04 12.78
CA GLY A 72 -48.53 17.44 12.41
C GLY A 72 -49.31 17.83 11.17
N ASP A 73 -50.45 17.18 10.90
CA ASP A 73 -51.27 17.40 9.72
C ASP A 73 -51.81 18.85 9.67
N GLY A 74 -51.97 19.49 10.83
CA GLY A 74 -52.37 20.88 10.96
C GLY A 74 -51.23 21.90 10.96
N MET A 75 -49.97 21.47 10.79
CA MET A 75 -48.79 22.35 10.83
C MET A 75 -48.29 22.73 9.44
N SER A 76 -47.93 24.00 9.25
CA SER A 76 -47.16 24.46 8.09
C SER A 76 -45.70 24.01 8.18
N TYR A 77 -44.99 24.01 7.04
CA TYR A 77 -43.57 23.61 6.97
C TYR A 77 -42.65 24.35 7.96
N TRP A 78 -42.90 25.65 8.18
CA TRP A 78 -42.34 26.40 9.30
C TRP A 78 -43.47 26.72 10.28
N PRO A 79 -43.70 25.92 11.34
CA PRO A 79 -44.76 26.19 12.28
C PRO A 79 -44.38 27.35 13.23
N GLY A 80 -45.38 27.98 13.83
CA GLY A 80 -45.19 28.91 14.94
C GLY A 80 -46.27 28.65 15.98
N TYR A 81 -45.93 28.67 17.28
CA TYR A 81 -46.91 28.35 18.33
C TYR A 81 -48.18 29.21 18.24
N SER A 82 -48.02 30.48 17.84
CA SER A 82 -49.12 31.43 17.65
C SER A 82 -50.02 31.15 16.44
N THR A 83 -49.55 30.39 15.44
CA THR A 83 -50.25 30.17 14.17
C THR A 83 -50.81 28.76 14.02
N ILE A 84 -50.25 27.78 14.73
CA ILE A 84 -50.75 26.40 14.69
C ILE A 84 -52.13 26.26 15.37
N PRO A 85 -52.95 25.27 15.00
CA PRO A 85 -54.22 24.97 15.67
C PRO A 85 -54.10 24.60 17.16
N ALA A 86 -55.22 24.67 17.90
CA ALA A 86 -55.27 24.36 19.33
C ALA A 86 -54.88 22.90 19.66
N VAL A 87 -55.15 21.96 18.74
CA VAL A 87 -54.77 20.54 18.85
C VAL A 87 -53.26 20.33 18.71
N CYS A 88 -52.62 21.05 17.78
CA CYS A 88 -51.17 21.02 17.62
C CYS A 88 -50.47 21.67 18.84
N ARG A 89 -51.04 22.76 19.39
CA ARG A 89 -50.54 23.34 20.66
C ARG A 89 -50.62 22.34 21.82
N ALA A 90 -51.71 21.58 21.93
CA ALA A 90 -51.84 20.54 22.96
C ALA A 90 -50.73 19.48 22.80
N THR A 91 -50.55 18.99 21.57
CA THR A 91 -49.54 17.98 21.23
C THR A 91 -48.11 18.46 21.52
N TYR A 92 -47.80 19.72 21.20
CA TYR A 92 -46.51 20.32 21.52
C TYR A 92 -46.27 20.38 23.04
N LEU A 93 -47.27 20.81 23.81
CA LEU A 93 -47.15 20.89 25.27
C LEU A 93 -47.08 19.48 25.91
N ASP A 94 -47.81 18.49 25.38
CA ASP A 94 -47.70 17.08 25.80
C ASP A 94 -46.28 16.53 25.54
N TRP A 95 -45.67 16.89 24.40
CA TRP A 95 -44.29 16.50 24.08
C TRP A 95 -43.27 17.13 25.03
N LEU A 96 -43.47 18.39 25.44
CA LEU A 96 -42.65 19.07 26.45
C LEU A 96 -42.81 18.43 27.83
N GLU A 97 -44.03 18.12 28.26
CA GLU A 97 -44.33 17.42 29.53
C GLU A 97 -43.74 16.00 29.54
N GLY A 98 -43.76 15.30 28.41
CA GLY A 98 -43.07 14.03 28.21
C GLY A 98 -41.54 14.10 28.19
N GLY A 99 -40.96 15.26 28.52
CA GLY A 99 -39.53 15.47 28.64
C GLY A 99 -38.78 15.53 27.31
N ARG A 100 -39.47 15.80 26.19
CA ARG A 100 -38.86 15.95 24.85
C ARG A 100 -38.14 14.69 24.37
N ARG A 101 -38.68 13.50 24.67
CA ARG A 101 -38.06 12.19 24.41
C ARG A 101 -38.74 11.37 23.31
N ASP A 102 -39.94 11.75 22.92
CA ASP A 102 -40.69 11.01 21.90
C ASP A 102 -40.21 11.42 20.50
N ALA A 103 -39.57 10.49 19.79
CA ALA A 103 -39.08 10.69 18.42
C ALA A 103 -40.13 10.39 17.34
N THR A 104 -41.31 9.87 17.72
CA THR A 104 -42.36 9.48 16.76
C THR A 104 -43.30 10.62 16.40
N VAL A 105 -43.21 11.75 17.11
CA VAL A 105 -43.96 12.97 16.77
C VAL A 105 -43.36 13.64 15.53
N ASN A 106 -44.17 14.39 14.79
CA ASN A 106 -43.69 15.20 13.69
C ASN A 106 -42.55 16.14 14.16
N PRO A 107 -41.40 16.18 13.45
CA PRO A 107 -40.26 17.03 13.81
C PRO A 107 -40.57 18.52 13.93
N GLY A 108 -41.66 19.00 13.33
CA GLY A 108 -42.14 20.38 13.48
C GLY A 108 -42.35 20.78 14.95
N TYR A 109 -42.76 19.86 15.81
CA TYR A 109 -42.87 20.11 17.26
C TYR A 109 -41.51 20.30 17.92
N MET A 110 -40.50 19.50 17.54
CA MET A 110 -39.12 19.71 17.98
C MET A 110 -38.59 21.04 17.46
N PHE A 111 -38.87 21.40 16.21
CA PHE A 111 -38.43 22.69 15.64
C PHE A 111 -39.01 23.90 16.39
N LEU A 112 -40.27 23.85 16.84
CA LEU A 112 -40.84 24.90 17.71
C LEU A 112 -40.01 25.13 18.97
N PHE A 113 -39.53 24.04 19.58
CA PHE A 113 -38.63 24.11 20.74
C PHE A 113 -37.23 24.60 20.35
N PHE A 114 -36.67 24.07 19.27
CA PHE A 114 -35.35 24.46 18.77
C PHE A 114 -35.26 25.95 18.40
N TYR A 115 -36.33 26.57 17.88
CA TYR A 115 -36.36 28.02 17.60
C TYR A 115 -36.05 28.87 18.85
N GLY A 116 -36.48 28.40 20.04
CA GLY A 116 -36.12 29.01 21.31
C GLY A 116 -34.64 28.87 21.63
N LEU A 117 -34.10 27.64 21.53
CA LEU A 117 -32.67 27.37 21.76
C LEU A 117 -31.77 28.20 20.83
N GLU A 118 -32.10 28.19 19.54
CA GLU A 118 -31.37 28.88 18.47
C GLU A 118 -31.37 30.40 18.69
N ARG A 119 -32.54 30.99 18.98
CA ARG A 119 -32.67 32.41 19.32
C ARG A 119 -31.90 32.75 20.58
N ARG A 120 -32.06 31.95 21.64
CA ARG A 120 -31.41 32.20 22.92
C ARG A 120 -29.90 32.27 22.70
N PHE A 121 -29.33 31.29 22.02
CA PHE A 121 -27.91 31.22 21.79
C PHE A 121 -27.38 32.39 20.93
N LEU A 122 -28.03 32.68 19.79
CA LEU A 122 -27.47 33.57 18.75
C LEU A 122 -27.89 35.03 18.88
N VAL A 123 -29.09 35.30 19.40
CA VAL A 123 -29.67 36.64 19.49
C VAL A 123 -29.49 37.20 20.90
N ASP A 124 -29.83 36.43 21.93
CA ASP A 124 -29.83 36.91 23.31
C ASP A 124 -28.45 36.80 24.00
N GLN A 125 -27.53 36.00 23.44
CA GLN A 125 -26.16 35.80 23.92
C GLN A 125 -26.05 35.50 25.43
N PRO A 126 -26.51 34.32 25.89
CA PRO A 126 -26.52 33.97 27.31
C PRO A 126 -25.10 33.74 27.87
N PRO A 127 -24.94 33.60 29.20
CA PRO A 127 -23.67 33.21 29.81
C PRO A 127 -23.15 31.86 29.28
N GLU A 128 -21.83 31.63 29.35
CA GLU A 128 -21.18 30.45 28.77
C GLU A 128 -21.71 29.11 29.29
N GLU A 129 -22.08 29.01 30.57
CA GLU A 129 -22.67 27.76 31.11
C GLU A 129 -24.00 27.43 30.43
N GLU A 130 -24.87 28.43 30.23
CA GLU A 130 -26.15 28.26 29.54
C GLU A 130 -25.95 27.94 28.04
N LYS A 131 -24.88 28.45 27.43
CA LYS A 131 -24.50 28.05 26.05
C LYS A 131 -24.15 26.56 25.96
N LYS A 132 -23.39 26.02 26.93
CA LYS A 132 -23.05 24.59 26.99
C LYS A 132 -24.29 23.73 27.18
N GLU A 133 -25.21 24.14 28.04
CA GLU A 133 -26.50 23.48 28.25
C GLU A 133 -27.33 23.42 26.96
N ILE A 134 -27.42 24.53 26.23
CA ILE A 134 -28.11 24.60 24.93
C ILE A 134 -27.46 23.66 23.91
N VAL A 135 -26.12 23.65 23.81
CA VAL A 135 -25.39 22.76 22.89
C VAL A 135 -25.68 21.30 23.20
N ALA A 136 -25.60 20.90 24.47
CA ALA A 136 -25.88 19.53 24.89
C ALA A 136 -27.32 19.10 24.57
N GLU A 137 -28.29 20.00 24.75
CA GLU A 137 -29.68 19.72 24.41
C GLU A 137 -29.88 19.60 22.89
N VAL A 138 -29.22 20.42 22.09
CA VAL A 138 -29.27 20.32 20.62
C VAL A 138 -28.61 19.02 20.13
N GLU A 139 -27.48 18.62 20.70
CA GLU A 139 -26.85 17.32 20.40
C GLU A 139 -27.79 16.15 20.73
N ARG A 140 -28.46 16.20 21.88
CA ARG A 140 -29.45 15.20 22.29
C ARG A 140 -30.63 15.14 21.30
N LEU A 141 -31.16 16.28 20.88
CA LEU A 141 -32.25 16.34 19.90
C LEU A 141 -31.81 15.83 18.52
N LYS A 142 -30.61 16.19 18.06
CA LYS A 142 -30.04 15.69 16.81
C LYS A 142 -29.90 14.17 16.82
N ALA A 143 -29.46 13.60 17.93
CA ALA A 143 -29.38 12.15 18.11
C ALA A 143 -30.77 11.49 18.18
N LEU A 144 -31.73 12.11 18.88
CA LEU A 144 -33.10 11.60 19.02
C LEU A 144 -33.81 11.49 17.65
N PHE A 145 -33.57 12.44 16.75
CA PHE A 145 -34.14 12.47 15.39
C PHE A 145 -33.09 12.13 14.32
N ALA A 146 -32.25 11.11 14.57
CA ALA A 146 -31.16 10.71 13.69
C ALA A 146 -31.59 10.46 12.22
N GLN A 147 -32.80 9.91 12.02
CA GLN A 147 -33.32 9.53 10.70
C GLN A 147 -33.94 10.71 9.93
N ASN A 148 -34.06 11.90 10.53
CA ASN A 148 -34.67 13.05 9.85
C ASN A 148 -33.62 13.98 9.24
N TYR A 149 -33.61 14.05 7.90
CA TYR A 149 -32.66 14.86 7.13
C TYR A 149 -32.68 16.35 7.51
N SER A 150 -33.86 16.95 7.66
CA SER A 150 -33.98 18.37 8.03
C SER A 150 -33.39 18.65 9.40
N VAL A 151 -33.61 17.73 10.36
CA VAL A 151 -33.01 17.86 11.70
C VAL A 151 -31.49 17.76 11.64
N GLN A 152 -30.95 16.76 10.92
CA GLN A 152 -29.51 16.60 10.78
C GLN A 152 -28.84 17.86 10.19
N ARG A 153 -29.49 18.47 9.20
CA ARG A 153 -28.99 19.69 8.56
C ARG A 153 -29.06 20.91 9.49
N TYR A 154 -30.25 21.31 9.95
CA TYR A 154 -30.41 22.56 10.71
C TYR A 154 -29.71 22.53 12.08
N LEU A 155 -29.83 21.44 12.82
CA LEU A 155 -29.16 21.32 14.12
C LEU A 155 -27.64 21.12 13.93
N GLY A 156 -27.22 20.47 12.84
CA GLY A 156 -25.80 20.38 12.46
C GLY A 156 -25.18 21.76 12.21
N GLU A 157 -25.81 22.57 11.34
CA GLU A 157 -25.38 23.95 11.05
C GLU A 157 -25.29 24.80 12.32
N PHE A 158 -26.29 24.68 13.22
CA PHE A 158 -26.26 25.36 14.52
C PHE A 158 -25.11 24.90 15.40
N LEU A 159 -24.87 23.59 15.51
CA LEU A 159 -23.80 23.04 16.35
C LEU A 159 -22.41 23.45 15.86
N ASP A 160 -22.21 23.52 14.54
CA ASP A 160 -20.97 24.03 13.94
C ASP A 160 -20.73 25.47 14.39
N ILE A 161 -21.75 26.33 14.31
CA ILE A 161 -21.68 27.72 14.77
C ILE A 161 -21.42 27.78 16.28
N ALA A 162 -22.15 26.99 17.06
CA ALA A 162 -22.06 27.03 18.50
C ALA A 162 -20.66 26.65 19.00
N ARG A 163 -20.07 25.62 18.39
CA ARG A 163 -18.68 25.19 18.67
C ARG A 163 -17.67 26.29 18.31
N ILE A 164 -17.89 26.98 17.20
CA ILE A 164 -17.00 28.03 16.71
C ILE A 164 -17.09 29.33 17.54
N VAL A 165 -18.32 29.78 17.86
CA VAL A 165 -18.58 31.09 18.47
C VAL A 165 -18.51 31.06 19.99
N ALA A 166 -19.02 30.00 20.63
CA ALA A 166 -19.09 29.91 22.09
C ALA A 166 -17.92 29.13 22.68
N MET A 167 -17.61 27.94 22.15
CA MET A 167 -16.69 27.00 22.79
C MET A 167 -15.20 27.28 22.53
N GLY A 168 -14.85 28.43 21.95
CA GLY A 168 -13.45 28.86 21.80
C GLY A 168 -12.66 28.12 20.71
N GLY A 169 -13.35 27.44 19.79
CA GLY A 169 -12.77 26.84 18.59
C GLY A 169 -13.09 25.35 18.44
N MET A 170 -12.60 24.78 17.34
CA MET A 170 -12.66 23.34 17.09
C MET A 170 -11.33 22.68 17.51
N PRO A 171 -11.32 21.60 18.31
CA PRO A 171 -10.09 20.87 18.61
C PRO A 171 -9.56 20.25 17.32
N LEU A 172 -8.47 20.80 16.77
CA LEU A 172 -7.92 20.38 15.48
C LEU A 172 -7.38 18.93 15.50
N ASP A 173 -7.08 18.43 16.70
CA ASP A 173 -6.57 17.07 16.92
C ASP A 173 -7.69 16.05 17.19
N ASP A 174 -8.97 16.47 17.19
CA ASP A 174 -10.11 15.58 17.41
C ASP A 174 -10.41 14.72 16.15
N PRO A 175 -10.27 13.39 16.20
CA PRO A 175 -10.62 12.53 15.08
C PRO A 175 -12.09 12.60 14.69
N ALA A 176 -13.00 12.82 15.65
CA ALA A 176 -14.44 12.91 15.38
C ALA A 176 -14.79 14.15 14.55
N LEU A 177 -14.05 15.26 14.73
CA LEU A 177 -14.16 16.43 13.87
C LEU A 177 -13.79 16.11 12.42
N LYS A 178 -12.62 15.50 12.21
CA LYS A 178 -12.12 15.14 10.87
C LYS A 178 -13.08 14.20 10.15
N GLN A 179 -13.64 13.22 10.86
CA GLN A 179 -14.66 12.32 10.33
C GLN A 179 -15.95 13.08 9.97
N SER A 180 -16.45 13.94 10.86
CA SER A 180 -17.64 14.74 10.57
C SER A 180 -17.45 15.66 9.35
N ILE A 181 -16.25 16.19 9.11
CA ILE A 181 -15.94 16.95 7.90
C ILE A 181 -16.06 16.07 6.64
N LEU A 182 -15.56 14.83 6.68
CA LEU A 182 -15.65 13.88 5.57
C LEU A 182 -17.09 13.43 5.29
N ASP A 183 -17.89 13.26 6.33
CA ASP A 183 -19.29 12.84 6.22
C ASP A 183 -20.16 13.95 5.64
N ASN A 184 -19.84 15.21 5.93
CA ASN A 184 -20.56 16.39 5.46
C ASN A 184 -20.02 16.94 4.12
N ARG A 185 -19.37 16.11 3.31
CA ARG A 185 -18.91 16.51 1.96
C ARG A 185 -20.08 16.93 1.08
N SER A 186 -19.90 18.02 0.35
CA SER A 186 -20.91 18.60 -0.54
C SER A 186 -20.28 19.12 -1.84
N TRP A 187 -21.08 19.76 -2.69
CA TRP A 187 -20.59 20.46 -3.88
C TRP A 187 -19.67 21.66 -3.56
N ASP A 188 -19.75 22.21 -2.35
CA ASP A 188 -18.81 23.19 -1.81
C ASP A 188 -18.02 22.59 -0.62
N LEU A 189 -16.86 23.17 -0.34
CA LEU A 189 -16.03 22.82 0.81
C LEU A 189 -16.83 22.98 2.12
N PRO A 190 -16.83 21.97 3.01
CA PRO A 190 -17.49 22.08 4.31
C PRO A 190 -16.99 23.29 5.09
N PHE A 191 -17.90 24.03 5.72
CA PHE A 191 -17.55 25.23 6.45
C PHE A 191 -16.59 24.95 7.62
N SER A 192 -16.77 23.83 8.31
CA SER A 192 -15.88 23.38 9.39
C SER A 192 -14.44 23.15 8.91
N LEU A 193 -14.26 22.63 7.69
CA LEU A 193 -12.95 22.53 7.05
C LEU A 193 -12.38 23.92 6.72
N LYS A 194 -13.19 24.83 6.12
CA LYS A 194 -12.76 26.21 5.83
C LYS A 194 -12.27 26.92 7.08
N PHE A 195 -13.02 26.79 8.18
CA PHE A 195 -12.66 27.38 9.47
C PHE A 195 -11.40 26.77 10.07
N ALA A 196 -11.27 25.44 10.08
CA ALA A 196 -10.09 24.76 10.63
C ALA A 196 -8.80 25.16 9.90
N LEU A 197 -8.80 25.09 8.56
CA LEU A 197 -7.66 25.49 7.73
C LEU A 197 -7.36 26.97 7.84
N GLY A 198 -8.39 27.81 7.81
CA GLY A 198 -8.25 29.26 7.98
C GLY A 198 -7.64 29.61 9.34
N ARG A 199 -8.11 28.98 10.42
CA ARG A 199 -7.58 29.15 11.78
C ARG A 199 -6.11 28.75 11.86
N MET A 200 -5.72 27.61 11.28
CA MET A 200 -4.33 27.18 11.24
C MET A 200 -3.44 28.21 10.53
N ILE A 201 -3.89 28.78 9.41
CA ILE A 201 -3.16 29.85 8.70
C ILE A 201 -3.06 31.12 9.57
N ALA A 202 -4.15 31.52 10.23
CA ALA A 202 -4.17 32.68 11.13
C ALA A 202 -3.19 32.51 12.32
N GLU A 203 -3.08 31.28 12.85
CA GLU A 203 -2.16 30.91 13.93
C GLU A 203 -0.73 30.58 13.42
N SER A 204 -0.45 30.77 12.13
CA SER A 204 0.85 30.45 11.49
C SER A 204 1.29 28.97 11.66
N LYS A 205 0.32 28.05 11.80
CA LYS A 205 0.56 26.61 11.86
C LYS A 205 0.67 26.02 10.45
N ALA A 206 1.65 25.15 10.26
CA ALA A 206 1.78 24.37 9.03
C ALA A 206 0.72 23.26 8.99
N PHE A 207 0.28 22.88 7.78
CA PHE A 207 -0.62 21.75 7.59
C PHE A 207 0.18 20.45 7.61
N ASP A 208 -0.35 19.43 8.28
CA ASP A 208 0.17 18.08 8.18
C ASP A 208 -0.46 17.33 6.99
N ALA A 209 -0.02 16.09 6.78
CA ALA A 209 -0.55 15.23 5.74
C ALA A 209 -2.06 14.98 5.88
N GLU A 210 -2.57 14.88 7.11
CA GLU A 210 -3.97 14.56 7.35
C GLU A 210 -4.89 15.71 6.94
N TRP A 211 -4.53 16.94 7.30
CA TRP A 211 -5.27 18.13 6.90
C TRP A 211 -5.24 18.37 5.40
N LEU A 212 -4.08 18.14 4.75
CA LEU A 212 -3.99 18.28 3.30
C LEU A 212 -4.79 17.19 2.57
N HIS A 213 -4.71 15.94 3.04
CA HIS A 213 -5.51 14.83 2.52
C HIS A 213 -7.01 15.11 2.71
N LEU A 214 -7.43 15.53 3.89
CA LEU A 214 -8.82 15.91 4.18
C LEU A 214 -9.31 17.02 3.26
N TRP A 215 -8.47 18.03 3.01
CA TRP A 215 -8.81 19.11 2.09
C TRP A 215 -9.01 18.60 0.66
N LEU A 216 -8.12 17.74 0.16
CA LEU A 216 -8.28 17.10 -1.15
C LEU A 216 -9.57 16.27 -1.21
N MET A 217 -9.83 15.45 -0.20
CA MET A 217 -11.02 14.59 -0.15
C MET A 217 -12.34 15.38 -0.12
N CYS A 218 -12.34 16.62 0.36
CA CYS A 218 -13.51 17.49 0.38
C CYS A 218 -13.58 18.46 -0.82
N HIS A 219 -12.52 18.58 -1.63
CA HIS A 219 -12.47 19.55 -2.72
C HIS A 219 -13.35 19.10 -3.91
N PRO A 220 -14.15 19.99 -4.51
CA PRO A 220 -15.06 19.63 -5.61
C PRO A 220 -14.32 19.21 -6.89
N GLU A 221 -13.15 19.79 -7.16
CA GLU A 221 -12.34 19.48 -8.34
C GLU A 221 -11.35 18.31 -8.11
N ARG A 222 -11.51 17.51 -7.05
CA ARG A 222 -10.60 16.38 -6.78
C ARG A 222 -10.69 15.35 -7.89
N ARG A 223 -9.55 14.78 -8.29
CA ARG A 223 -9.49 13.71 -9.29
C ARG A 223 -8.92 12.46 -8.63
N LEU A 224 -9.78 11.53 -8.26
CA LEU A 224 -9.37 10.24 -7.71
C LEU A 224 -9.70 9.16 -8.73
N ARG A 225 -8.72 8.30 -8.98
CA ARG A 225 -8.86 7.08 -9.80
C ARG A 225 -9.14 5.89 -8.88
N THR A 226 -9.50 4.77 -9.49
CA THR A 226 -9.82 3.50 -8.80
C THR A 226 -8.82 3.06 -7.73
N PRO A 227 -7.48 3.25 -7.85
CA PRO A 227 -6.56 2.90 -6.78
C PRO A 227 -6.83 3.61 -5.45
N ALA A 228 -7.20 4.88 -5.46
CA ALA A 228 -7.51 5.62 -4.24
C ALA A 228 -8.82 5.14 -3.57
N GLU A 229 -9.78 4.65 -4.36
CA GLU A 229 -11.07 4.17 -3.84
C GLU A 229 -10.98 2.72 -3.34
N ARG A 230 -10.36 1.83 -4.12
CA ARG A 230 -10.22 0.40 -3.80
C ARG A 230 -9.21 0.14 -2.68
N CYS A 231 -8.16 0.95 -2.62
CA CYS A 231 -7.05 0.84 -1.70
C CYS A 231 -6.99 2.06 -0.77
N GLY A 232 -8.12 2.47 -0.19
CA GLY A 232 -8.23 3.75 0.53
C GLY A 232 -7.28 3.90 1.73
N GLU A 233 -7.06 2.84 2.50
CA GLU A 233 -6.14 2.86 3.64
C GLU A 233 -4.68 2.91 3.17
N GLU A 234 -4.32 2.09 2.17
CA GLU A 234 -2.98 2.07 1.59
C GLU A 234 -2.65 3.39 0.89
N PHE A 235 -3.62 3.98 0.18
CA PHE A 235 -3.54 5.29 -0.45
C PHE A 235 -3.29 6.39 0.57
N LYS A 236 -4.07 6.44 1.66
CA LYS A 236 -3.90 7.42 2.72
C LYS A 236 -2.52 7.31 3.38
N ALA A 237 -2.06 6.10 3.63
CA ALA A 237 -0.73 5.85 4.20
C ALA A 237 0.39 6.31 3.24
N LEU A 238 0.29 5.98 1.96
CA LEU A 238 1.29 6.39 0.96
C LEU A 238 1.29 7.90 0.73
N PHE A 239 0.11 8.52 0.68
CA PHE A 239 -0.06 9.96 0.64
C PHE A 239 0.67 10.63 1.81
N LYS A 240 0.50 10.09 3.02
CA LYS A 240 1.18 10.59 4.22
C LYS A 240 2.71 10.47 4.10
N LEU A 241 3.22 9.30 3.74
CA LEU A 241 4.66 9.08 3.60
C LEU A 241 5.29 10.04 2.56
N LYS A 242 4.64 10.22 1.41
CA LYS A 242 5.09 11.15 0.36
C LYS A 242 4.99 12.60 0.81
N PHE A 243 3.92 12.97 1.50
CA PHE A 243 3.78 14.31 2.07
C PHE A 243 4.90 14.61 3.06
N ASP A 244 5.13 13.72 4.02
CA ASP A 244 6.13 13.91 5.08
C ASP A 244 7.55 13.97 4.49
N ALA A 245 7.82 13.25 3.39
CA ALA A 245 9.08 13.34 2.66
C ALA A 245 9.27 14.69 1.92
N LEU A 246 8.20 15.26 1.36
CA LEU A 246 8.24 16.55 0.65
C LEU A 246 8.17 17.76 1.59
N TYR A 247 7.49 17.61 2.73
CA TYR A 247 7.18 18.68 3.68
C TYR A 247 7.45 18.21 5.13
N PRO A 248 8.72 17.97 5.51
CA PRO A 248 9.05 17.42 6.84
C PRO A 248 8.61 18.33 8.00
N ASP A 249 8.56 19.65 7.78
CA ASP A 249 8.07 20.64 8.76
C ASP A 249 6.60 21.04 8.53
N GLY A 250 5.87 20.28 7.70
CA GLY A 250 4.52 20.57 7.25
C GLY A 250 4.44 21.60 6.12
N LEU A 251 3.25 21.71 5.51
CA LEU A 251 2.99 22.63 4.41
C LEU A 251 2.56 24.00 4.95
N LYS A 252 3.42 25.00 4.78
CA LYS A 252 3.05 26.41 5.03
C LYS A 252 2.25 26.97 3.85
N VAL A 253 1.08 27.53 4.15
CA VAL A 253 0.18 28.14 3.15
C VAL A 253 0.15 29.65 3.34
N ARG A 254 0.18 30.39 2.23
CA ARG A 254 0.10 31.85 2.23
C ARG A 254 -1.28 32.30 2.72
N THR A 255 -1.31 33.31 3.58
CA THR A 255 -2.54 33.94 4.04
C THR A 255 -3.29 34.64 2.88
N PRO A 256 -4.50 34.18 2.51
CA PRO A 256 -5.33 34.87 1.54
C PRO A 256 -5.90 36.17 2.13
N ARG A 257 -6.25 37.13 1.26
CA ARG A 257 -6.83 38.41 1.68
C ARG A 257 -8.31 38.30 2.05
N LYS A 258 -9.03 37.35 1.44
CA LYS A 258 -10.45 37.11 1.68
C LYS A 258 -10.62 36.53 3.08
N GLN A 259 -11.54 37.10 3.86
CA GLN A 259 -11.85 36.64 5.20
C GLN A 259 -13.05 35.71 5.16
N LEU A 260 -13.03 34.68 6.00
CA LEU A 260 -14.12 33.74 6.14
C LEU A 260 -15.26 34.40 6.92
N ALA A 261 -16.39 34.57 6.27
CA ALA A 261 -17.61 35.05 6.89
C ALA A 261 -18.60 33.89 7.03
N MET A 262 -19.21 33.75 8.20
CA MET A 262 -20.25 32.77 8.43
C MET A 262 -21.61 33.44 8.32
N ASN A 263 -22.38 33.11 7.29
CA ASN A 263 -23.76 33.57 7.16
C ASN A 263 -24.69 32.48 7.65
N TYR A 264 -25.27 32.68 8.82
CA TYR A 264 -26.25 31.76 9.38
C TYR A 264 -27.67 32.25 9.12
N ARG A 265 -28.52 31.32 8.68
CA ARG A 265 -29.96 31.53 8.59
C ARG A 265 -30.66 30.65 9.62
N ALA A 266 -31.41 31.28 10.51
CA ALA A 266 -32.18 30.58 11.53
C ALA A 266 -33.18 29.59 10.90
N ALA A 267 -33.36 28.41 11.51
CA ALA A 267 -34.36 27.42 11.12
C ALA A 267 -35.79 27.99 11.22
N SER A 268 -35.99 28.97 12.10
CA SER A 268 -37.24 29.74 12.21
C SER A 268 -37.48 30.69 11.03
N SER A 269 -36.46 30.97 10.21
CA SER A 269 -36.40 32.01 9.18
C SER A 269 -36.61 33.45 9.69
N GLU A 270 -36.59 33.67 11.01
CA GLU A 270 -36.89 34.98 11.61
C GLU A 270 -35.71 35.94 11.64
N PHE A 271 -34.50 35.40 11.57
CA PHE A 271 -33.27 36.19 11.57
C PHE A 271 -32.18 35.51 10.74
N SER A 272 -31.19 36.30 10.39
CA SER A 272 -29.92 35.83 9.87
C SER A 272 -28.83 36.61 10.57
N CYS A 273 -27.72 35.96 10.90
CA CYS A 273 -26.56 36.64 11.47
C CYS A 273 -25.34 36.34 10.61
N SER A 274 -24.53 37.39 10.41
CA SER A 274 -23.18 37.22 9.90
C SER A 274 -22.24 37.27 11.08
N VAL A 275 -21.47 36.21 11.27
CA VAL A 275 -20.47 36.15 12.34
C VAL A 275 -19.10 36.30 11.70
N ASN A 276 -18.40 37.36 12.07
CA ASN A 276 -16.98 37.50 11.76
C ASN A 276 -16.20 36.52 12.63
N LEU A 277 -15.44 35.66 11.97
CA LEU A 277 -14.70 34.59 12.63
C LEU A 277 -13.32 35.08 13.00
N THR A 278 -12.95 34.86 14.26
CA THR A 278 -11.68 35.30 14.82
C THR A 278 -10.96 34.13 15.50
N ALA A 279 -9.64 34.09 15.37
CA ALA A 279 -8.72 33.10 15.92
C ALA A 279 -7.71 33.76 16.90
N GLY A 280 -6.92 32.92 17.58
CA GLY A 280 -5.92 33.32 18.58
C GLY A 280 -6.45 33.33 20.02
N GLU A 281 -5.56 33.31 21.01
CA GLU A 281 -5.87 33.25 22.45
C GLU A 281 -6.77 34.41 22.93
N GLY A 282 -6.81 35.53 22.18
CA GLY A 282 -7.69 36.67 22.40
C GLY A 282 -8.88 36.82 21.45
N ARG A 283 -9.03 35.94 20.43
CA ARG A 283 -10.01 36.10 19.33
C ARG A 283 -9.85 37.43 18.56
N ASP A 284 -8.61 37.80 18.26
CA ASP A 284 -8.28 39.09 17.62
C ASP A 284 -7.86 38.97 16.14
N VAL A 285 -7.60 37.75 15.65
CA VAL A 285 -7.09 37.55 14.28
C VAL A 285 -8.21 37.05 13.37
N ALA A 286 -8.56 37.81 12.32
CA ALA A 286 -9.58 37.39 11.37
C ALA A 286 -9.19 36.07 10.67
N VAL A 287 -10.14 35.13 10.59
CA VAL A 287 -9.92 33.84 9.94
C VAL A 287 -9.94 34.01 8.42
N PRO A 288 -8.88 33.64 7.68
CA PRO A 288 -8.86 33.68 6.23
C PRO A 288 -9.81 32.64 5.60
N ASP A 289 -10.40 33.00 4.46
CA ASP A 289 -11.17 32.08 3.60
C ASP A 289 -10.22 31.34 2.66
N VAL A 290 -10.18 30.01 2.77
CA VAL A 290 -9.32 29.12 1.97
C VAL A 290 -9.97 28.65 0.67
N SER A 291 -11.24 28.98 0.41
CA SER A 291 -12.02 28.40 -0.70
C SER A 291 -11.38 28.58 -2.07
N ASP A 292 -10.71 29.71 -2.30
CA ASP A 292 -10.13 30.07 -3.60
C ASP A 292 -8.64 29.66 -3.74
N LEU A 293 -8.07 28.95 -2.76
CA LEU A 293 -6.66 28.57 -2.75
C LEU A 293 -6.39 27.33 -3.61
N ARG A 294 -5.88 27.53 -4.83
CA ARG A 294 -5.55 26.44 -5.76
C ARG A 294 -4.22 25.72 -5.46
N SER A 295 -3.20 26.45 -5.02
CA SER A 295 -1.85 25.88 -4.88
C SER A 295 -1.76 24.69 -3.90
N PRO A 296 -2.38 24.73 -2.70
CA PRO A 296 -2.37 23.58 -1.80
C PRO A 296 -3.07 22.36 -2.40
N ILE A 297 -4.20 22.57 -3.10
CA ILE A 297 -4.94 21.49 -3.76
C ILE A 297 -4.14 20.87 -4.90
N GLN A 298 -3.46 21.68 -5.72
CA GLN A 298 -2.57 21.18 -6.77
C GLN A 298 -1.42 20.34 -6.20
N LYS A 299 -0.84 20.76 -5.08
CA LYS A 299 0.19 19.99 -4.36
C LYS A 299 -0.36 18.66 -3.83
N ALA A 300 -1.56 18.69 -3.24
CA ALA A 300 -2.23 17.49 -2.76
C ALA A 300 -2.56 16.52 -3.91
N GLN A 301 -3.10 17.04 -5.02
CA GLN A 301 -3.43 16.25 -6.21
C GLN A 301 -2.18 15.58 -6.79
N LYS A 302 -1.05 16.29 -6.87
CA LYS A 302 0.21 15.68 -7.31
C LYS A 302 0.64 14.50 -6.43
N ILE A 303 0.57 14.64 -5.11
CA ILE A 303 0.88 13.55 -4.18
C ILE A 303 -0.11 12.39 -4.38
N ALA A 304 -1.39 12.69 -4.57
CA ALA A 304 -2.41 11.68 -4.82
C ALA A 304 -2.16 10.93 -6.13
N ASP A 305 -1.81 11.63 -7.22
CA ASP A 305 -1.53 11.03 -8.52
C ASP A 305 -0.37 10.03 -8.43
N GLU A 306 0.75 10.45 -7.81
CA GLU A 306 1.91 9.59 -7.57
C GLU A 306 1.57 8.39 -6.67
N SER A 307 0.77 8.58 -5.62
CA SER A 307 0.31 7.48 -4.77
C SER A 307 -0.57 6.49 -5.54
N MET A 308 -1.46 6.98 -6.42
CA MET A 308 -2.31 6.12 -7.22
C MET A 308 -1.53 5.35 -8.28
N ASP A 309 -0.49 5.95 -8.88
CA ASP A 309 0.39 5.27 -9.84
C ASP A 309 1.15 4.11 -9.19
N GLU A 310 1.71 4.32 -8.00
CA GLU A 310 2.40 3.27 -7.25
C GLU A 310 1.47 2.15 -6.75
N LEU A 311 0.20 2.48 -6.50
CA LEU A 311 -0.83 1.51 -6.08
C LEU A 311 -1.59 0.86 -7.24
N ASP A 312 -1.37 1.28 -8.49
CA ASP A 312 -2.18 0.84 -9.64
C ASP A 312 -2.15 -0.69 -9.83
N LYS A 313 -0.95 -1.30 -9.77
CA LYS A 313 -0.80 -2.77 -9.90
C LYS A 313 -1.50 -3.52 -8.77
N PHE A 314 -1.34 -3.04 -7.53
CA PHE A 314 -2.01 -3.61 -6.35
C PHE A 314 -3.54 -3.48 -6.45
N SER A 315 -4.03 -2.30 -6.86
CA SER A 315 -5.46 -2.07 -7.09
C SER A 315 -6.03 -2.99 -8.16
N ARG A 316 -5.37 -3.15 -9.31
CA ARG A 316 -5.80 -4.07 -10.39
C ARG A 316 -5.83 -5.53 -9.92
N TYR A 317 -4.90 -5.94 -9.06
CA TYR A 317 -4.93 -7.26 -8.45
C TYR A 317 -6.15 -7.42 -7.56
N LEU A 318 -6.42 -6.49 -6.64
CA LEU A 318 -7.62 -6.54 -5.78
C LEU A 318 -8.94 -6.47 -6.57
N GLY A 319 -8.94 -5.81 -7.72
CA GLY A 319 -10.10 -5.78 -8.62
C GLY A 319 -10.43 -7.16 -9.22
N ARG A 320 -9.43 -8.03 -9.38
CA ARG A 320 -9.59 -9.41 -9.87
C ARG A 320 -9.76 -10.39 -8.72
N ASN A 321 -9.15 -10.11 -7.57
CA ASN A 321 -9.09 -10.97 -6.39
C ASN A 321 -9.56 -10.19 -5.16
N ALA A 322 -10.87 -10.16 -4.91
CA ALA A 322 -11.47 -9.34 -3.85
C ALA A 322 -10.93 -9.69 -2.44
N ASP A 323 -10.71 -10.98 -2.17
CA ASP A 323 -10.18 -11.47 -0.89
C ASP A 323 -8.65 -11.62 -0.87
N GLY A 324 -7.98 -11.22 -1.97
CA GLY A 324 -6.54 -11.43 -2.15
C GLY A 324 -5.66 -10.48 -1.34
N ARG A 325 -6.21 -9.51 -0.60
CA ARG A 325 -5.41 -8.47 0.10
C ARG A 325 -4.36 -9.06 1.06
N GLY A 326 -4.65 -10.22 1.66
CA GLY A 326 -3.76 -10.91 2.60
C GLY A 326 -2.70 -11.80 1.95
N SER A 327 -2.64 -11.89 0.61
CA SER A 327 -1.79 -12.84 -0.10
C SER A 327 -0.34 -12.38 -0.28
N ILE A 328 0.53 -13.32 -0.61
CA ILE A 328 1.93 -13.05 -0.94
C ILE A 328 2.03 -12.20 -2.22
N GLU A 329 1.21 -12.50 -3.23
CA GLU A 329 1.16 -11.74 -4.48
C GLU A 329 0.71 -10.30 -4.25
N ALA A 330 -0.31 -10.10 -3.41
CA ALA A 330 -0.76 -8.77 -3.04
C ALA A 330 0.34 -7.98 -2.34
N GLN A 331 1.05 -8.60 -1.39
CA GLN A 331 2.20 -7.97 -0.74
C GLN A 331 3.28 -7.56 -1.74
N ALA A 332 3.60 -8.44 -2.70
CA ALA A 332 4.64 -8.19 -3.69
C ALA A 332 4.30 -7.05 -4.66
N LEU A 333 3.01 -6.73 -4.83
CA LEU A 333 2.54 -5.61 -5.63
C LEU A 333 2.42 -4.30 -4.83
N LEU A 334 2.49 -4.37 -3.50
CA LEU A 334 2.43 -3.21 -2.62
C LEU A 334 3.80 -2.50 -2.57
N PRO A 335 3.86 -1.16 -2.59
CA PRO A 335 5.10 -0.41 -2.38
C PRO A 335 5.82 -0.82 -1.10
N ALA A 336 7.15 -1.00 -1.15
CA ALA A 336 7.96 -1.49 -0.04
C ALA A 336 7.79 -0.64 1.24
N ALA A 337 7.62 0.67 1.09
CA ALA A 337 7.39 1.60 2.20
C ALA A 337 6.10 1.29 3.01
N LEU A 338 5.15 0.56 2.43
CA LEU A 338 3.89 0.18 3.07
C LEU A 338 3.93 -1.21 3.70
N TRP A 339 4.97 -2.02 3.48
CA TRP A 339 5.00 -3.41 3.94
C TRP A 339 4.89 -3.57 5.46
N GLY A 340 5.43 -2.61 6.22
CA GLY A 340 5.32 -2.59 7.68
C GLY A 340 3.94 -2.20 8.19
N LEU A 341 3.19 -1.40 7.42
CA LEU A 341 1.85 -0.91 7.79
C LEU A 341 0.75 -1.89 7.40
N PHE A 342 0.94 -2.62 6.30
CA PHE A 342 -0.01 -3.59 5.76
C PHE A 342 0.68 -4.95 5.54
N PRO A 343 0.86 -5.74 6.61
CA PRO A 343 1.48 -7.06 6.50
C PRO A 343 0.49 -8.11 5.98
N SER A 344 0.94 -8.92 5.02
CA SER A 344 0.26 -10.13 4.55
C SER A 344 0.33 -11.26 5.58
N ALA A 345 -0.81 -11.86 5.92
CA ALA A 345 -0.87 -13.01 6.83
C ALA A 345 -0.15 -14.24 6.23
N GLU A 346 -0.38 -14.53 4.94
CA GLU A 346 0.28 -15.64 4.25
C GLU A 346 1.80 -15.47 4.21
N LEU A 347 2.28 -14.23 3.97
CA LEU A 347 3.70 -13.95 3.98
C LEU A 347 4.32 -14.10 5.38
N GLN A 348 3.60 -13.72 6.44
CA GLN A 348 4.08 -13.90 7.81
C GLN A 348 4.16 -15.38 8.19
N GLU A 349 3.14 -16.17 7.81
CA GLU A 349 3.18 -17.63 8.00
C GLU A 349 4.30 -18.28 7.21
N LEU A 350 4.53 -17.87 5.95
CA LEU A 350 5.68 -18.32 5.16
C LEU A 350 7.00 -17.95 5.83
N LYS A 351 7.19 -16.69 6.26
CA LYS A 351 8.40 -16.24 6.97
C LYS A 351 8.64 -17.04 8.24
N LYS A 352 7.59 -17.31 9.01
CA LYS A 352 7.66 -18.11 10.24
C LYS A 352 8.09 -19.54 9.93
N TRP A 353 7.42 -20.19 8.99
CA TRP A 353 7.77 -21.54 8.56
C TRP A 353 9.21 -21.61 8.03
N VAL A 354 9.63 -20.68 7.18
CA VAL A 354 11.01 -20.63 6.66
C VAL A 354 12.02 -20.51 7.80
N ARG A 355 11.78 -19.65 8.80
CA ARG A 355 12.66 -19.54 9.98
C ARG A 355 12.75 -20.84 10.77
N GLU A 356 11.62 -21.52 10.97
CA GLU A 356 11.57 -22.82 11.63
C GLU A 356 12.38 -23.87 10.84
N GLN A 357 12.26 -23.88 9.51
CA GLN A 357 13.05 -24.76 8.67
C GLN A 357 14.54 -24.45 8.76
N VAL A 358 14.94 -23.19 8.65
CA VAL A 358 16.35 -22.76 8.79
C VAL A 358 16.90 -23.18 10.16
N ALA A 359 16.13 -23.01 11.24
CA ALA A 359 16.51 -23.44 12.59
C ALA A 359 16.63 -24.97 12.73
N ALA A 360 15.83 -25.73 11.98
CA ALA A 360 15.91 -27.19 11.88
C ALA A 360 17.01 -27.69 10.93
N GLY A 361 17.81 -26.80 10.35
CA GLY A 361 18.91 -27.11 9.44
C GLY A 361 18.62 -26.79 7.96
N GLY A 362 17.44 -26.31 7.61
CA GLY A 362 17.14 -25.71 6.31
C GLY A 362 16.94 -26.71 5.16
N LEU A 363 17.00 -28.02 5.40
CA LEU A 363 16.73 -29.02 4.36
C LEU A 363 15.23 -29.25 4.22
N VAL A 364 14.68 -28.92 3.06
CA VAL A 364 13.24 -28.98 2.79
C VAL A 364 13.01 -29.59 1.41
N PRO A 365 12.02 -30.50 1.22
CA PRO A 365 11.68 -30.99 -0.11
C PRO A 365 11.34 -29.84 -1.08
N ALA A 366 11.91 -29.88 -2.29
CA ALA A 366 11.71 -28.83 -3.28
C ALA A 366 10.21 -28.58 -3.60
N LEU A 367 9.42 -29.66 -3.61
CA LEU A 367 7.96 -29.57 -3.79
C LEU A 367 7.29 -28.74 -2.70
N GLU A 368 7.68 -28.89 -1.43
CA GLU A 368 6.97 -28.22 -0.33
C GLU A 368 7.08 -26.70 -0.44
N ILE A 369 8.23 -26.17 -0.86
CA ILE A 369 8.43 -24.72 -1.07
C ILE A 369 7.55 -24.23 -2.21
N VAL A 370 7.60 -24.91 -3.35
CA VAL A 370 6.82 -24.52 -4.53
C VAL A 370 5.32 -24.63 -4.25
N SER A 371 4.87 -25.68 -3.57
CA SER A 371 3.47 -25.86 -3.18
C SER A 371 2.98 -24.78 -2.22
N ARG A 372 3.81 -24.35 -1.25
CA ARG A 372 3.43 -23.28 -0.31
C ARG A 372 3.38 -21.92 -0.98
N MET A 373 4.15 -21.71 -2.04
CA MET A 373 4.16 -20.45 -2.78
C MET A 373 3.08 -20.38 -3.85
N GLU A 374 2.84 -21.46 -4.59
CA GLU A 374 1.88 -21.49 -5.69
C GLU A 374 0.49 -21.99 -5.26
N GLY A 375 0.34 -22.44 -4.00
CA GLY A 375 -0.91 -23.00 -3.47
C GLY A 375 -1.34 -24.32 -4.12
N SER A 376 -0.50 -24.91 -4.97
CA SER A 376 -0.76 -26.16 -5.70
C SER A 376 0.50 -27.00 -5.80
N SER A 377 0.35 -28.32 -5.83
CA SER A 377 1.48 -29.27 -5.92
C SER A 377 1.65 -29.74 -7.36
N PRO A 378 2.61 -29.20 -8.13
CA PRO A 378 2.85 -29.64 -9.50
C PRO A 378 3.50 -31.03 -9.54
N ASP A 379 3.20 -31.81 -10.58
CA ASP A 379 3.79 -33.14 -10.80
C ASP A 379 5.28 -33.08 -11.18
N LYS A 380 5.75 -31.92 -11.69
CA LYS A 380 7.15 -31.67 -12.07
C LYS A 380 7.54 -30.23 -11.72
N LEU A 381 8.79 -30.05 -11.31
CA LEU A 381 9.37 -28.74 -11.02
C LEU A 381 10.11 -28.20 -12.24
N GLY A 382 9.63 -27.07 -12.78
CA GLY A 382 10.31 -26.35 -13.87
C GLY A 382 11.32 -25.32 -13.36
N LYS A 383 12.32 -24.97 -14.20
CA LYS A 383 13.32 -23.92 -13.90
C LYS A 383 12.63 -22.60 -13.50
N ARG A 384 11.55 -22.22 -14.18
CA ARG A 384 10.78 -20.99 -13.90
C ARG A 384 10.19 -20.97 -12.48
N GLN A 385 9.61 -22.08 -12.03
CA GLN A 385 8.97 -22.17 -10.71
C GLN A 385 10.00 -22.08 -9.60
N LEU A 386 11.11 -22.81 -9.74
CA LEU A 386 12.21 -22.77 -8.78
C LEU A 386 12.90 -21.39 -8.76
N THR A 387 13.01 -20.72 -9.91
CA THR A 387 13.56 -19.36 -10.00
C THR A 387 12.65 -18.37 -9.29
N GLY A 388 11.34 -18.45 -9.51
CA GLY A 388 10.35 -17.67 -8.78
C GLY A 388 10.36 -17.95 -7.27
N ALA A 389 10.61 -19.21 -6.88
CA ALA A 389 10.79 -19.59 -5.48
C ALA A 389 12.01 -18.93 -4.83
N ALA A 390 13.17 -18.98 -5.49
CA ALA A 390 14.36 -18.27 -5.05
C ALA A 390 14.09 -16.76 -4.88
N ASP A 391 13.44 -16.12 -5.85
CA ASP A 391 13.19 -14.68 -5.83
C ASP A 391 12.26 -14.26 -4.69
N ALA A 392 11.19 -15.02 -4.46
CA ALA A 392 10.28 -14.71 -3.37
C ALA A 392 10.96 -14.89 -2.01
N LEU A 393 11.74 -15.97 -1.83
CA LEU A 393 12.52 -16.20 -0.61
C LEU A 393 13.51 -15.04 -0.37
N ALA A 394 14.20 -14.59 -1.41
CA ALA A 394 15.18 -13.50 -1.28
C ALA A 394 14.55 -12.17 -0.89
N ARG A 395 13.34 -11.88 -1.39
CA ARG A 395 12.54 -10.70 -0.98
C ARG A 395 12.10 -10.74 0.48
N ILE A 396 12.12 -11.92 1.12
CA ILE A 396 11.84 -12.07 2.55
C ILE A 396 13.08 -12.35 3.40
N GLY A 397 14.29 -12.25 2.82
CA GLY A 397 15.57 -12.36 3.51
C GLY A 397 16.16 -13.78 3.57
N PHE A 398 15.66 -14.71 2.74
CA PHE A 398 16.12 -16.10 2.72
C PHE A 398 16.63 -16.51 1.35
N GLY A 399 17.65 -17.36 1.32
CA GLY A 399 18.23 -17.92 0.10
C GLY A 399 17.79 -19.36 -0.10
N MET A 400 17.85 -19.83 -1.34
CA MET A 400 17.59 -21.23 -1.71
C MET A 400 18.81 -21.79 -2.45
N ALA A 401 19.27 -22.98 -2.05
CA ALA A 401 20.31 -23.72 -2.77
C ALA A 401 19.80 -25.13 -3.15
N PRO A 402 19.98 -25.56 -4.41
CA PRO A 402 20.69 -24.85 -5.46
C PRO A 402 19.79 -23.77 -6.10
N ASP A 403 20.37 -22.61 -6.41
CA ASP A 403 19.66 -21.59 -7.19
C ASP A 403 19.65 -22.03 -8.66
N PRO A 404 18.48 -22.18 -9.31
CA PRO A 404 18.36 -22.66 -10.69
C PRO A 404 19.15 -21.87 -11.73
N ARG A 405 19.52 -20.61 -11.42
CA ARG A 405 20.33 -19.75 -12.29
C ARG A 405 21.78 -20.21 -12.38
N PHE A 406 22.31 -20.74 -11.29
CA PHE A 406 23.72 -21.12 -11.16
C PHE A 406 23.94 -22.62 -11.00
N SER A 407 22.87 -23.37 -10.74
CA SER A 407 22.93 -24.81 -10.49
C SER A 407 23.37 -25.60 -11.73
N LEU A 408 24.15 -26.67 -11.51
CA LEU A 408 24.41 -27.68 -12.55
C LEU A 408 23.15 -28.41 -12.99
N ARG A 409 22.19 -28.56 -12.07
CA ARG A 409 20.87 -29.15 -12.29
C ARG A 409 19.90 -28.65 -11.22
N GLY A 410 18.65 -28.41 -11.60
CA GLY A 410 17.57 -28.18 -10.63
C GLY A 410 17.18 -29.45 -9.87
N PRO A 411 16.72 -29.34 -8.61
CA PRO A 411 16.26 -30.47 -7.80
C PRO A 411 15.03 -31.16 -8.41
N ARG A 412 14.91 -32.47 -8.20
CA ARG A 412 13.67 -33.24 -8.45
C ARG A 412 12.64 -32.95 -7.36
N ILE A 413 11.41 -33.39 -7.62
CA ILE A 413 10.26 -33.19 -6.72
C ILE A 413 10.47 -33.82 -5.33
N ASP A 414 11.19 -34.93 -5.27
CA ASP A 414 11.51 -35.72 -4.08
C ASP A 414 12.85 -35.32 -3.43
N GLU A 415 13.62 -34.44 -4.07
CA GLU A 415 14.92 -34.01 -3.58
C GLU A 415 14.80 -32.76 -2.69
N PRO A 416 15.70 -32.62 -1.70
CA PRO A 416 15.72 -31.44 -0.85
C PRO A 416 16.32 -30.25 -1.60
N VAL A 417 15.99 -29.06 -1.10
CA VAL A 417 16.76 -27.84 -1.23
C VAL A 417 17.17 -27.35 0.15
N VAL A 418 18.18 -26.49 0.18
CA VAL A 418 18.66 -25.84 1.39
C VAL A 418 18.14 -24.41 1.43
N ILE A 419 17.33 -24.09 2.43
CA ILE A 419 16.93 -22.72 2.77
C ILE A 419 17.89 -22.18 3.82
N PHE A 420 18.34 -20.93 3.68
CA PHE A 420 19.30 -20.31 4.58
C PHE A 420 19.06 -18.80 4.72
N ASP A 421 19.61 -18.20 5.78
CA ASP A 421 19.41 -16.79 6.11
C ASP A 421 20.38 -15.89 5.31
N LEU A 422 19.84 -14.95 4.52
CA LEU A 422 20.65 -13.96 3.78
C LEU A 422 21.02 -12.76 4.67
N ALA A 423 20.36 -12.57 5.81
CA ALA A 423 20.39 -11.44 6.75
C ALA A 423 19.82 -10.12 6.23
N GLU A 424 19.71 -9.96 4.91
CA GLU A 424 19.09 -8.83 4.24
C GLU A 424 18.23 -9.29 3.06
N THR A 425 17.29 -8.44 2.63
CA THR A 425 16.48 -8.69 1.44
C THR A 425 17.29 -8.38 0.18
N VAL A 426 17.25 -9.28 -0.80
CA VAL A 426 18.04 -9.14 -2.04
C VAL A 426 17.10 -9.06 -3.22
N GLU A 427 17.18 -7.98 -4.01
CA GLU A 427 16.30 -7.76 -5.18
C GLU A 427 16.84 -8.41 -6.46
N GLN A 428 18.17 -8.48 -6.61
CA GLN A 428 18.84 -9.02 -7.80
C GLN A 428 19.71 -10.23 -7.40
N LEU A 429 19.15 -11.43 -7.47
CA LEU A 429 19.88 -12.66 -7.15
C LEU A 429 20.86 -13.07 -8.24
N GLU A 430 20.57 -12.68 -9.49
CA GLU A 430 21.31 -13.00 -10.71
C GLU A 430 22.71 -12.36 -10.78
N VAL A 431 22.92 -11.25 -10.07
CA VAL A 431 24.18 -10.53 -10.04
C VAL A 431 25.13 -11.22 -9.06
N VAL A 432 26.08 -11.98 -9.60
CA VAL A 432 27.15 -12.67 -8.85
C VAL A 432 28.50 -12.47 -9.56
N SER A 433 29.57 -12.54 -8.79
CA SER A 433 30.94 -12.50 -9.28
C SER A 433 31.30 -13.75 -10.10
N ALA A 434 32.26 -13.59 -11.02
CA ALA A 434 32.86 -14.73 -11.72
C ALA A 434 33.56 -15.69 -10.73
N ALA A 435 34.20 -15.14 -9.70
CA ALA A 435 34.83 -15.91 -8.63
C ALA A 435 33.85 -16.83 -7.89
N TYR A 436 32.63 -16.37 -7.61
CA TYR A 436 31.58 -17.22 -7.01
C TYR A 436 31.19 -18.38 -7.91
N ARG A 437 30.97 -18.12 -9.21
CA ARG A 437 30.60 -19.16 -10.19
C ARG A 437 31.69 -20.23 -10.31
N ALA A 438 32.95 -19.80 -10.36
CA ALA A 438 34.11 -20.67 -10.36
C ALA A 438 34.17 -21.54 -9.11
N ALA A 439 34.07 -20.91 -7.93
CA ALA A 439 34.09 -21.60 -6.65
C ALA A 439 32.94 -22.62 -6.51
N LEU A 440 31.74 -22.30 -7.02
CA LEU A 440 30.60 -23.20 -7.01
C LEU A 440 30.87 -24.46 -7.85
N PHE A 441 31.48 -24.31 -9.03
CA PHE A 441 31.83 -25.44 -9.88
C PHE A 441 32.95 -26.29 -9.29
N GLU A 442 34.01 -25.65 -8.78
CA GLU A 442 35.08 -26.35 -8.08
C GLU A 442 34.57 -27.13 -6.87
N LEU A 443 33.62 -26.55 -6.13
CA LEU A 443 32.97 -27.18 -5.00
C LEU A 443 32.15 -28.41 -5.44
N ALA A 444 31.49 -28.35 -6.59
CA ALA A 444 30.77 -29.50 -7.16
C ALA A 444 31.73 -30.63 -7.56
N LEU A 445 32.86 -30.30 -8.21
CA LEU A 445 33.92 -31.28 -8.54
C LEU A 445 34.52 -31.90 -7.28
N ALA A 446 34.81 -31.07 -6.29
CA ALA A 446 35.36 -31.49 -5.01
C ALA A 446 34.42 -32.45 -4.28
N THR A 447 33.13 -32.13 -4.24
CA THR A 447 32.12 -32.97 -3.58
C THR A 447 31.85 -34.25 -4.38
N PHE A 448 32.00 -34.23 -5.70
CA PHE A 448 31.94 -35.44 -6.54
C PHE A 448 33.07 -36.43 -6.21
N VAL A 449 34.30 -35.93 -6.01
CA VAL A 449 35.44 -36.77 -5.60
C VAL A 449 35.22 -37.30 -4.18
N ALA A 450 34.77 -36.46 -3.25
CA ALA A 450 34.49 -36.85 -1.86
C ALA A 450 33.39 -37.93 -1.75
N HIS A 451 32.42 -37.97 -2.66
CA HIS A 451 31.38 -39.04 -2.67
C HIS A 451 31.87 -40.36 -3.28
N SER A 452 33.14 -40.48 -3.69
CA SER A 452 33.67 -41.64 -4.41
C SER A 452 33.53 -42.97 -3.65
N ASP A 453 33.69 -42.97 -2.33
CA ASP A 453 33.58 -44.14 -1.45
C ASP A 453 32.20 -44.29 -0.78
N SER A 454 31.24 -43.45 -1.16
CA SER A 454 29.88 -43.34 -0.58
C SER A 454 29.84 -43.01 0.92
N LYS A 455 30.96 -42.58 1.54
CA LYS A 455 31.06 -42.23 2.96
C LYS A 455 31.95 -41.02 3.21
N ILE A 456 31.35 -39.83 3.14
CA ILE A 456 32.07 -38.61 3.48
C ILE A 456 32.36 -38.53 4.98
N VAL A 457 33.63 -38.57 5.37
CA VAL A 457 34.07 -38.44 6.77
C VAL A 457 34.10 -36.99 7.23
N GLU A 458 34.11 -36.74 8.55
CA GLU A 458 34.07 -35.36 9.08
C GLU A 458 35.33 -34.54 8.72
N ALA A 459 36.46 -35.19 8.45
CA ALA A 459 37.68 -34.54 7.96
C ALA A 459 37.47 -33.93 6.57
N GLU A 460 36.89 -34.68 5.62
CA GLU A 460 36.56 -34.20 4.28
C GLU A 460 35.48 -33.10 4.33
N ARG A 461 34.45 -33.28 5.17
CA ARG A 461 33.43 -32.23 5.40
C ARG A 461 34.07 -30.94 5.89
N ARG A 462 35.06 -31.02 6.77
CA ARG A 462 35.80 -29.85 7.27
C ARG A 462 36.65 -29.23 6.18
N ALA A 463 37.40 -30.03 5.41
CA ALA A 463 38.21 -29.55 4.31
C ALA A 463 37.39 -28.79 3.25
N LEU A 464 36.21 -29.32 2.88
CA LEU A 464 35.29 -28.65 1.95
C LEU A 464 34.77 -27.32 2.51
N ARG A 465 34.45 -27.24 3.81
CA ARG A 465 34.05 -25.97 4.47
C ARG A 465 35.21 -24.97 4.52
N ASP A 466 36.41 -25.42 4.86
CA ASP A 466 37.60 -24.57 4.93
C ASP A 466 37.96 -24.02 3.54
N LYS A 467 37.71 -24.79 2.46
CA LYS A 467 37.84 -24.32 1.07
C LYS A 467 36.86 -23.17 0.77
N VAL A 468 35.60 -23.28 1.21
CA VAL A 468 34.61 -22.21 1.05
C VAL A 468 35.05 -20.95 1.80
N GLU A 469 35.58 -21.08 3.02
CA GLU A 469 36.11 -19.96 3.81
C GLU A 469 37.36 -19.32 3.19
N ALA A 470 38.25 -20.13 2.60
CA ALA A 470 39.48 -19.67 1.98
C ALA A 470 39.27 -19.02 0.59
N THR A 471 38.05 -19.07 0.04
CA THR A 471 37.75 -18.50 -1.27
C THR A 471 37.84 -16.97 -1.24
N VAL A 472 38.70 -16.41 -2.10
CA VAL A 472 38.96 -14.97 -2.21
C VAL A 472 38.16 -14.38 -3.38
N GLY A 473 37.81 -13.09 -3.30
CA GLY A 473 37.12 -12.38 -4.39
C GLY A 473 35.60 -12.56 -4.40
N ILE A 474 35.04 -13.12 -3.34
CA ILE A 474 33.59 -13.27 -3.13
C ILE A 474 33.12 -12.43 -1.94
N THR A 475 31.87 -11.97 -2.03
CA THR A 475 31.14 -11.27 -0.96
C THR A 475 30.69 -12.22 0.14
N ASP A 476 30.32 -11.69 1.32
CA ASP A 476 29.78 -12.50 2.42
C ASP A 476 28.47 -13.20 2.04
N LEU A 477 27.65 -12.55 1.21
CA LEU A 477 26.41 -13.12 0.67
C LEU A 477 26.71 -14.34 -0.22
N GLU A 478 27.68 -14.22 -1.11
CA GLU A 478 28.14 -15.33 -1.97
C GLU A 478 28.77 -16.46 -1.15
N ARG A 479 29.51 -16.15 -0.08
CA ARG A 479 30.05 -17.17 0.83
C ARG A 479 28.93 -17.97 1.50
N LYS A 480 27.87 -17.31 1.97
CA LYS A 480 26.68 -18.00 2.51
C LYS A 480 26.03 -18.90 1.46
N ARG A 481 25.91 -18.42 0.21
CA ARG A 481 25.39 -19.22 -0.91
C ARG A 481 26.26 -20.47 -1.15
N LEU A 482 27.59 -20.35 -1.12
CA LEU A 482 28.50 -21.49 -1.26
C LEU A 482 28.33 -22.51 -0.13
N HIS A 483 28.20 -22.07 1.12
CA HIS A 483 27.92 -22.99 2.24
C HIS A 483 26.60 -23.75 2.07
N ALA A 484 25.56 -23.07 1.60
CA ALA A 484 24.27 -23.71 1.33
C ALA A 484 24.36 -24.71 0.18
N ASN A 485 25.11 -24.40 -0.88
CA ASN A 485 25.36 -25.33 -1.98
C ASN A 485 26.23 -26.52 -1.55
N LEU A 486 27.27 -26.32 -0.72
CA LEU A 486 28.03 -27.41 -0.12
C LEU A 486 27.10 -28.36 0.64
N LYS A 487 26.24 -27.81 1.50
CA LYS A 487 25.25 -28.61 2.23
C LYS A 487 24.35 -29.40 1.29
N TRP A 488 23.90 -28.79 0.20
CA TRP A 488 23.10 -29.47 -0.80
C TRP A 488 23.87 -30.60 -1.50
N TYR A 489 25.10 -30.37 -1.95
CA TYR A 489 25.92 -31.39 -2.61
C TYR A 489 26.28 -32.57 -1.72
N LEU A 490 26.37 -32.35 -0.39
CA LEU A 490 26.58 -33.42 0.57
C LEU A 490 25.35 -34.34 0.71
N GLU A 491 24.14 -33.81 0.53
CA GLU A 491 22.88 -34.58 0.59
C GLU A 491 22.45 -35.13 -0.78
N VAL A 492 22.69 -34.38 -1.85
CA VAL A 492 22.40 -34.74 -3.25
C VAL A 492 23.73 -34.76 -4.02
N PRO A 493 24.39 -35.93 -4.09
CA PRO A 493 25.70 -36.06 -4.73
C PRO A 493 25.68 -35.57 -6.20
N PRO A 494 26.69 -34.81 -6.65
CA PRO A 494 26.85 -34.49 -8.06
C PRO A 494 27.02 -35.76 -8.91
N ASP A 495 26.51 -35.75 -10.14
CA ASP A 495 26.67 -36.85 -11.10
C ASP A 495 27.60 -36.44 -12.27
N MET A 496 28.41 -37.38 -12.77
CA MET A 496 29.28 -37.14 -13.93
C MET A 496 28.53 -36.70 -15.19
N SER A 497 27.28 -37.13 -15.37
CA SER A 497 26.43 -36.69 -16.47
C SER A 497 26.18 -35.18 -16.44
N TRP A 498 26.08 -34.57 -15.24
CA TRP A 498 25.88 -33.13 -15.06
C TRP A 498 27.18 -32.36 -15.27
N LEU A 499 28.28 -32.89 -14.71
CA LEU A 499 29.59 -32.27 -14.81
C LEU A 499 30.14 -32.31 -16.25
N ARG A 500 29.90 -33.40 -16.98
CA ARG A 500 30.48 -33.62 -18.31
C ARG A 500 30.03 -32.62 -19.37
N THR A 501 28.81 -32.08 -19.26
CA THR A 501 28.34 -31.03 -20.19
C THR A 501 29.18 -29.76 -20.02
N ARG A 502 29.39 -29.31 -18.78
CA ARG A 502 30.21 -28.13 -18.46
C ARG A 502 31.70 -28.36 -18.71
N LEU A 503 32.22 -29.55 -18.41
CA LEU A 503 33.63 -29.89 -18.66
C LEU A 503 33.99 -29.88 -20.15
N LYS A 504 33.03 -30.14 -21.05
CA LYS A 504 33.23 -30.08 -22.51
C LYS A 504 33.28 -28.66 -23.06
N GLU A 505 32.69 -27.70 -22.37
CA GLU A 505 32.69 -26.28 -22.74
C GLU A 505 34.01 -25.59 -22.36
N VAL A 506 34.90 -26.28 -21.63
CA VAL A 506 36.21 -25.79 -21.21
C VAL A 506 37.24 -25.98 -22.34
N ASP A 507 37.79 -24.89 -22.85
CA ASP A 507 38.88 -24.92 -23.85
C ASP A 507 40.18 -25.56 -23.34
N ALA A 508 40.98 -26.09 -24.27
CA ALA A 508 42.23 -26.81 -23.97
C ALA A 508 43.28 -25.98 -23.19
N GLU A 509 43.26 -24.65 -23.35
CA GLU A 509 44.14 -23.73 -22.62
C GLU A 509 43.81 -23.68 -21.11
N HIS A 510 42.57 -24.03 -20.73
CA HIS A 510 42.04 -23.94 -19.36
C HIS A 510 41.99 -25.28 -18.62
N HIS A 511 42.29 -26.39 -19.31
CA HIS A 511 42.38 -27.73 -18.73
C HIS A 511 43.41 -27.82 -17.60
N LEU A 512 44.53 -27.09 -17.72
CA LEU A 512 45.62 -27.14 -16.75
C LEU A 512 45.23 -26.59 -15.37
N ALA A 513 44.39 -25.57 -15.35
CA ALA A 513 43.90 -24.95 -14.13
C ALA A 513 42.88 -25.82 -13.40
N LEU A 514 41.92 -26.39 -14.14
CA LEU A 514 40.94 -27.29 -13.57
C LEU A 514 41.60 -28.57 -13.03
N ARG A 515 42.64 -29.04 -13.72
CA ARG A 515 43.50 -30.14 -13.31
C ARG A 515 44.16 -29.85 -11.96
N ALA A 516 44.76 -28.66 -11.80
CA ALA A 516 45.34 -28.22 -10.54
C ALA A 516 44.30 -28.13 -9.42
N ALA A 517 43.09 -27.62 -9.71
CA ALA A 517 42.01 -27.51 -8.72
C ALA A 517 41.49 -28.87 -8.23
N VAL A 518 41.33 -29.84 -9.14
CA VAL A 518 40.90 -31.21 -8.81
C VAL A 518 41.95 -31.94 -7.98
N VAL A 519 43.23 -31.79 -8.34
CA VAL A 519 44.37 -32.39 -7.62
C VAL A 519 44.54 -31.76 -6.24
N ALA A 520 44.45 -30.44 -6.13
CA ALA A 520 44.50 -29.72 -4.85
C ALA A 520 43.37 -30.15 -3.91
N THR A 521 42.22 -30.55 -4.46
CA THR A 521 41.11 -31.06 -3.64
C THR A 521 41.38 -32.49 -3.16
N ALA A 522 41.98 -33.35 -3.98
CA ALA A 522 42.34 -34.71 -3.59
C ALA A 522 43.42 -34.74 -2.48
N HIS A 523 44.33 -33.76 -2.45
CA HIS A 523 45.34 -33.60 -1.39
C HIS A 523 44.81 -32.96 -0.10
N ALA A 524 43.52 -32.61 -0.05
CA ALA A 524 42.95 -32.01 1.15
C ALA A 524 42.81 -33.03 2.30
N ASP A 525 42.79 -34.33 1.99
CA ASP A 525 43.02 -35.41 2.95
C ASP A 525 44.45 -35.96 2.81
N SER A 526 45.04 -36.34 3.94
CA SER A 526 46.40 -36.89 4.04
C SER A 526 46.55 -38.30 3.47
N VAL A 527 45.46 -38.92 3.00
CA VAL A 527 45.44 -40.27 2.45
C VAL A 527 44.51 -40.31 1.23
N ILE A 528 45.09 -40.39 0.03
CA ILE A 528 44.33 -40.53 -1.22
C ILE A 528 43.91 -41.98 -1.42
N GLN A 529 42.60 -42.22 -1.61
CA GLN A 529 42.03 -43.56 -1.83
C GLN A 529 41.96 -43.91 -3.33
N SER A 530 41.93 -45.21 -3.66
CA SER A 530 41.84 -45.69 -5.05
C SER A 530 40.56 -45.25 -5.77
N GLU A 531 39.47 -45.13 -5.03
CA GLU A 531 38.15 -44.72 -5.48
C GLU A 531 38.15 -43.24 -5.90
N GLU A 532 38.85 -42.38 -5.15
CA GLU A 532 39.05 -40.97 -5.46
C GLU A 532 39.87 -40.82 -6.75
N VAL A 533 40.97 -41.58 -6.88
CA VAL A 533 41.79 -41.61 -8.11
C VAL A 533 40.93 -42.01 -9.31
N ALA A 534 40.07 -43.02 -9.17
CA ALA A 534 39.16 -43.44 -10.24
C ALA A 534 38.14 -42.35 -10.62
N CYS A 535 37.67 -41.53 -9.66
CA CYS A 535 36.82 -40.38 -9.94
C CYS A 535 37.60 -39.26 -10.66
N ILE A 536 38.84 -38.98 -10.25
CA ILE A 536 39.71 -38.01 -10.93
C ILE A 536 40.02 -38.45 -12.37
N GLU A 537 40.29 -39.73 -12.60
CA GLU A 537 40.45 -40.29 -13.95
C GLU A 537 39.21 -40.08 -14.82
N LYS A 538 38.00 -40.19 -14.26
CA LYS A 538 36.75 -39.90 -14.98
C LYS A 538 36.65 -38.42 -15.36
N ILE A 539 37.08 -37.51 -14.49
CA ILE A 539 37.12 -36.06 -14.78
C ILE A 539 38.13 -35.79 -15.92
N TYR A 540 39.33 -36.38 -15.87
CA TYR A 540 40.36 -36.20 -16.91
C TYR A 540 39.87 -36.70 -18.26
N LYS A 541 39.24 -37.89 -18.30
CA LYS A 541 38.62 -38.43 -19.52
C LYS A 541 37.50 -37.51 -20.05
N ALA A 542 36.74 -36.86 -19.17
CA ALA A 542 35.69 -35.92 -19.57
C ALA A 542 36.26 -34.61 -20.16
N LEU A 543 37.42 -34.17 -19.69
CA LEU A 543 38.20 -33.05 -20.24
C LEU A 543 38.96 -33.41 -21.53
N GLY A 544 39.04 -34.69 -21.90
CA GLY A 544 39.85 -35.13 -23.05
C GLY A 544 41.36 -35.20 -22.75
N ILE A 545 41.73 -35.24 -21.46
CA ILE A 545 43.10 -35.37 -20.97
C ILE A 545 43.42 -36.86 -20.80
N ASP A 546 44.68 -37.25 -21.03
CA ASP A 546 45.15 -38.61 -20.75
C ASP A 546 45.03 -38.93 -19.25
N ALA A 547 44.31 -40.01 -18.92
CA ALA A 547 44.13 -40.46 -17.54
C ALA A 547 45.45 -40.92 -16.89
N GLY A 548 46.47 -41.30 -17.69
CA GLY A 548 47.79 -41.65 -17.17
C GLY A 548 48.51 -40.51 -16.44
N LEU A 549 48.09 -39.27 -16.68
CA LEU A 549 48.65 -38.08 -16.05
C LEU A 549 48.21 -37.89 -14.59
N VAL A 550 47.10 -38.50 -14.16
CA VAL A 550 46.54 -38.36 -12.80
C VAL A 550 47.56 -38.71 -11.72
N TYR A 551 48.28 -39.82 -11.90
CA TYR A 551 49.32 -40.25 -10.96
C TYR A 551 50.49 -39.27 -10.90
N ALA A 552 50.87 -38.68 -12.04
CA ALA A 552 51.94 -37.70 -12.07
C ALA A 552 51.56 -36.40 -11.33
N ASP A 553 50.30 -35.97 -11.41
CA ASP A 553 49.86 -34.75 -10.72
C ASP A 553 49.62 -34.94 -9.24
N LEU A 554 49.05 -36.07 -8.84
CA LEU A 554 48.91 -36.42 -7.42
C LEU A 554 50.29 -36.56 -6.76
N HIS A 555 51.30 -37.07 -7.46
CA HIS A 555 52.65 -37.13 -6.89
C HIS A 555 53.44 -35.82 -7.02
N ALA A 556 53.08 -34.92 -7.94
CA ALA A 556 53.72 -33.61 -8.06
C ALA A 556 53.41 -32.69 -6.85
N GLY A 557 52.30 -32.93 -6.13
CA GLY A 557 51.96 -32.25 -4.87
C GLY A 557 52.73 -32.75 -3.65
N GLU A 558 53.23 -33.99 -3.67
CA GLU A 558 54.02 -34.61 -2.61
C GLU A 558 55.51 -34.71 -2.97
N VAL A 559 56.25 -33.60 -2.91
CA VAL A 559 57.71 -33.69 -2.75
C VAL A 559 58.17 -32.75 -1.64
N PRO A 560 58.31 -33.23 -0.39
CA PRO A 560 59.34 -32.70 0.49
C PRO A 560 60.68 -33.10 -0.12
N ASP A 561 61.43 -32.13 -0.65
CA ASP A 561 62.78 -32.34 -1.18
C ASP A 561 63.77 -32.53 -0.01
N GLY A 562 63.61 -33.64 0.72
CA GLY A 562 64.40 -33.98 1.89
C GLY A 562 64.40 -35.49 2.16
N PRO A 563 65.57 -36.10 2.44
CA PRO A 563 65.66 -37.55 2.61
C PRO A 563 64.89 -38.03 3.84
N VAL A 564 64.10 -39.09 3.66
CA VAL A 564 63.35 -39.77 4.73
C VAL A 564 64.34 -40.33 5.77
N ARG A 565 64.28 -39.83 7.00
CA ARG A 565 65.12 -40.30 8.12
C ARG A 565 64.66 -41.68 8.59
N VAL A 566 65.47 -42.72 8.32
CA VAL A 566 65.18 -44.11 8.71
C VAL A 566 65.69 -44.47 10.12
N ARG A 567 66.50 -43.61 10.77
CA ARG A 567 66.90 -43.80 12.18
C ARG A 567 67.39 -42.52 12.84
N ALA A 568 67.07 -42.32 14.13
CA ALA A 568 67.66 -41.27 14.94
C ALA A 568 69.11 -41.65 15.34
N ALA A 569 70.03 -40.69 15.26
CA ALA A 569 71.42 -40.87 15.67
C ALA A 569 71.58 -40.65 17.19
N GLU A 570 72.28 -41.56 17.86
CA GLU A 570 72.79 -41.36 19.22
C GLU A 570 74.13 -40.60 19.16
N ALA A 571 74.38 -39.81 20.20
CA ALA A 571 75.48 -38.84 20.25
C ALA A 571 76.77 -39.45 20.81
N GLU A 572 77.89 -39.27 20.10
CA GLU A 572 79.22 -39.30 20.72
C GLU A 572 80.22 -38.32 20.05
N ALA A 573 80.92 -37.60 20.94
CA ALA A 573 82.27 -36.99 20.94
C ALA A 573 82.87 -36.25 19.71
N PRO A 574 83.72 -35.21 19.94
CA PRO A 574 83.88 -34.08 19.05
C PRO A 574 85.01 -34.28 18.03
N GLY A 575 84.69 -34.23 16.74
CA GLY A 575 85.66 -34.25 15.65
C GLY A 575 85.20 -33.38 14.48
N GLU A 576 86.13 -32.55 14.02
CA GLU A 576 86.17 -31.67 12.84
C GLU A 576 84.95 -30.78 12.50
N ARG A 577 85.21 -29.47 12.42
CA ARG A 577 84.24 -28.47 11.95
C ARG A 577 83.92 -28.70 10.46
N ILE A 578 82.73 -29.21 10.20
CA ILE A 578 82.06 -29.10 8.90
C ILE A 578 81.92 -27.60 8.57
N PRO A 579 82.27 -27.13 7.36
CA PRO A 579 82.01 -25.75 6.94
C PRO A 579 80.55 -25.40 7.19
N ALA A 580 80.29 -24.23 7.79
CA ALA A 580 78.93 -23.80 8.06
C ALA A 580 78.12 -23.80 6.76
N GLU A 581 77.02 -24.56 6.75
CA GLU A 581 76.00 -24.48 5.71
C GLU A 581 75.62 -23.00 5.51
N PRO A 582 75.47 -22.53 4.26
CA PRO A 582 74.94 -21.20 4.04
C PRO A 582 73.58 -21.16 4.73
N LYS A 583 73.43 -20.31 5.75
CA LYS A 583 72.16 -20.08 6.42
C LYS A 583 71.11 -19.92 5.34
N ALA A 584 70.21 -20.90 5.23
CA ALA A 584 69.05 -20.79 4.37
C ALA A 584 68.40 -19.45 4.73
N ARG A 585 68.43 -18.53 3.77
CA ARG A 585 67.64 -17.30 3.88
C ARG A 585 66.24 -17.78 4.17
N VAL A 586 65.68 -17.34 5.29
CA VAL A 586 64.23 -17.37 5.50
C VAL A 586 63.66 -16.75 4.23
N GLY A 587 63.14 -17.60 3.35
CA GLY A 587 62.69 -17.20 2.03
C GLY A 587 61.60 -16.18 2.23
N SER A 588 61.92 -14.91 1.96
CA SER A 588 60.88 -13.92 1.73
C SER A 588 60.03 -14.47 0.59
N LEU A 589 58.75 -14.68 0.87
CA LEU A 589 57.76 -15.01 -0.15
C LEU A 589 58.01 -14.11 -1.36
N ASP A 590 58.33 -14.73 -2.50
CA ASP A 590 58.64 -14.00 -3.73
C ASP A 590 57.35 -13.32 -4.21
N ALA A 591 57.29 -12.01 -4.02
CA ALA A 591 56.11 -11.20 -4.35
C ALA A 591 55.76 -11.30 -5.84
N ALA A 592 56.75 -11.53 -6.72
CA ALA A 592 56.49 -11.74 -8.15
C ALA A 592 55.83 -13.11 -8.40
N ARG A 593 56.22 -14.13 -7.64
CA ARG A 593 55.63 -15.47 -7.72
C ARG A 593 54.22 -15.53 -7.13
N ILE A 594 53.96 -14.81 -6.03
CA ILE A 594 52.60 -14.62 -5.49
C ILE A 594 51.72 -13.85 -6.47
N ALA A 595 52.25 -12.79 -7.10
CA ALA A 595 51.52 -12.02 -8.10
C ALA A 595 51.15 -12.89 -9.31
N ALA A 596 52.09 -13.70 -9.82
CA ALA A 596 51.83 -14.64 -10.90
C ALA A 596 50.76 -15.67 -10.52
N ILE A 597 50.85 -16.27 -9.34
CA ILE A 597 49.84 -17.23 -8.84
C ILE A 597 48.47 -16.55 -8.68
N ARG A 598 48.41 -15.30 -8.21
CA ARG A 598 47.15 -14.54 -8.12
C ARG A 598 46.55 -14.25 -9.50
N THR A 599 47.37 -13.81 -10.45
CA THR A 599 46.91 -13.54 -11.82
C THR A 599 46.42 -14.81 -12.52
N ASP A 600 47.09 -15.94 -12.29
CA ASP A 600 46.64 -17.24 -12.79
C ASP A 600 45.32 -17.65 -12.11
N THR A 601 45.19 -17.50 -10.79
CA THR A 601 43.95 -17.79 -10.03
C THR A 601 42.77 -16.93 -10.51
N GLU A 602 43.01 -15.65 -10.78
CA GLU A 602 42.01 -14.71 -11.32
C GLU A 602 41.58 -15.10 -12.74
N ARG A 603 42.53 -15.48 -13.60
CA ARG A 603 42.22 -15.95 -14.96
C ARG A 603 41.32 -17.18 -14.94
N VAL A 604 41.60 -18.13 -14.05
CA VAL A 604 40.81 -19.36 -13.89
C VAL A 604 39.39 -19.07 -13.41
N SER A 605 39.26 -18.15 -12.45
CA SER A 605 37.96 -17.72 -11.93
C SER A 605 37.09 -17.06 -13.00
N ASN A 606 37.70 -16.23 -13.87
CA ASN A 606 36.96 -15.56 -14.95
C ASN A 606 36.44 -16.54 -16.00
N VAL A 607 37.27 -17.51 -16.43
CA VAL A 607 36.88 -18.50 -17.43
C VAL A 607 35.75 -19.40 -16.93
N LEU A 608 35.89 -19.90 -15.70
CA LEU A 608 34.83 -20.68 -15.08
C LEU A 608 33.56 -19.84 -14.87
N GLY A 609 33.68 -18.53 -14.64
CA GLY A 609 32.53 -17.62 -14.60
C GLY A 609 31.82 -17.42 -15.94
N GLU A 610 32.57 -17.33 -17.04
CA GLU A 610 32.07 -17.12 -18.41
C GLU A 610 31.31 -18.33 -18.96
N ILE A 611 31.76 -19.55 -18.67
CA ILE A 611 31.07 -20.80 -19.05
C ILE A 611 29.64 -20.85 -18.47
N PHE A 612 29.40 -20.18 -17.34
CA PHE A 612 28.08 -20.10 -16.72
C PHE A 612 27.23 -18.90 -17.16
N ALA A 613 27.73 -18.03 -18.06
CA ALA A 613 26.97 -16.88 -18.59
C ALA A 613 26.22 -17.20 -19.90
N ALA A 614 26.60 -18.27 -20.62
CA ALA A 614 26.19 -18.49 -22.01
C ALA A 614 24.76 -19.03 -22.23
N ASP A 615 24.00 -19.35 -21.18
CA ASP A 615 22.68 -20.01 -21.29
C ASP A 615 21.46 -19.04 -21.34
N ASP A 616 21.66 -17.72 -21.38
CA ASP A 616 20.57 -16.72 -21.32
C ASP A 616 20.04 -16.21 -22.68
N ASP A 617 20.64 -16.58 -23.82
CA ASP A 617 20.23 -16.07 -25.14
C ASP A 617 19.69 -17.16 -26.08
N ALA A 618 18.43 -17.54 -25.88
CA ALA A 618 17.66 -18.24 -26.92
C ALA A 618 16.16 -17.95 -26.79
N ASN A 619 15.74 -16.77 -27.24
CA ASN A 619 14.39 -16.62 -27.77
C ASN A 619 14.40 -15.73 -29.03
N HIS A 620 14.40 -16.40 -30.18
CA HIS A 620 14.17 -15.78 -31.48
C HIS A 620 12.66 -15.56 -31.64
N ASP A 621 12.24 -14.31 -31.83
CA ASP A 621 11.05 -14.06 -32.65
C ASP A 621 11.28 -12.87 -33.57
N ALA A 622 10.86 -13.05 -34.82
CA ALA A 622 11.32 -12.31 -35.99
C ALA A 622 10.70 -10.89 -36.14
N PRO A 623 11.31 -10.00 -36.95
CA PRO A 623 11.06 -8.54 -36.92
C PRO A 623 9.79 -8.05 -37.64
N ARG A 624 8.82 -8.91 -37.94
CA ARG A 624 7.71 -8.55 -38.85
C ARG A 624 6.48 -7.93 -38.16
N THR A 625 6.42 -7.94 -36.84
CA THR A 625 5.25 -7.48 -36.07
C THR A 625 5.32 -5.99 -35.69
N HIS A 626 6.46 -5.33 -35.89
CA HIS A 626 6.72 -4.00 -35.33
C HIS A 626 6.04 -2.82 -36.03
N ALA A 627 5.62 -2.96 -37.30
CA ALA A 627 4.99 -1.84 -38.03
C ALA A 627 3.51 -1.65 -37.69
N LEU A 628 2.73 -2.74 -37.52
CA LEU A 628 1.30 -2.66 -37.20
C LEU A 628 1.03 -2.16 -35.76
N LEU A 629 1.97 -2.44 -34.84
CA LEU A 629 1.83 -2.14 -33.40
C LEU A 629 2.08 -0.67 -33.03
N SER A 630 2.64 0.16 -33.92
CA SER A 630 2.97 1.55 -33.58
C SER A 630 1.79 2.51 -33.71
N ALA A 631 0.83 2.25 -34.62
CA ALA A 631 -0.30 3.15 -34.87
C ALA A 631 -1.50 2.91 -33.92
N LEU A 632 -1.66 1.68 -33.41
CA LEU A 632 -2.75 1.30 -32.49
C LEU A 632 -2.24 1.00 -31.07
N ALA A 633 -1.10 1.59 -30.69
CA ALA A 633 -0.55 1.47 -29.35
C ALA A 633 -1.61 1.88 -28.31
N GLY A 634 -1.93 0.97 -27.38
CA GLY A 634 -2.98 1.14 -26.37
C GLY A 634 -4.16 0.18 -26.52
N LEU A 635 -4.41 -0.37 -27.72
CA LEU A 635 -5.42 -1.41 -27.94
C LEU A 635 -4.81 -2.81 -27.94
N ASP A 636 -5.51 -3.79 -27.37
CA ASP A 636 -5.14 -5.20 -27.56
C ASP A 636 -5.45 -5.68 -28.99
N HIS A 637 -4.89 -6.82 -29.37
CA HIS A 637 -4.99 -7.38 -30.72
C HIS A 637 -6.44 -7.53 -31.26
N ARG A 638 -7.44 -7.75 -30.40
CA ARG A 638 -8.84 -7.94 -30.82
C ARG A 638 -9.54 -6.61 -31.08
N HIS A 639 -9.31 -5.63 -30.21
CA HIS A 639 -9.84 -4.28 -30.40
C HIS A 639 -9.13 -3.55 -31.55
N ALA A 640 -7.82 -3.77 -31.72
CA ALA A 640 -7.07 -3.24 -32.86
C ALA A 640 -7.60 -3.80 -34.20
N ALA A 641 -7.88 -5.11 -34.27
CA ALA A 641 -8.49 -5.73 -35.45
C ALA A 641 -9.93 -5.22 -35.70
N LEU A 642 -10.68 -4.91 -34.64
CA LEU A 642 -12.02 -4.34 -34.77
C LEU A 642 -11.98 -2.89 -35.29
N VAL A 643 -11.04 -2.07 -34.81
CA VAL A 643 -10.84 -0.69 -35.29
C VAL A 643 -10.47 -0.66 -36.77
N ASP A 644 -9.59 -1.56 -37.23
CA ASP A 644 -9.22 -1.67 -38.64
C ASP A 644 -10.42 -1.97 -39.55
N LEU A 645 -11.41 -2.74 -39.07
CA LEU A 645 -12.66 -2.97 -39.79
C LEU A 645 -13.57 -1.74 -39.76
N LEU A 646 -13.70 -1.09 -38.60
CA LEU A 646 -14.59 0.05 -38.40
C LEU A 646 -14.24 1.23 -39.32
N VAL A 647 -12.96 1.56 -39.44
CA VAL A 647 -12.49 2.71 -40.23
C VAL A 647 -12.66 2.55 -41.76
N GLN A 648 -13.08 1.39 -42.24
CA GLN A 648 -13.34 1.12 -43.66
C GLN A 648 -14.71 1.64 -44.13
N ARG A 649 -15.63 1.92 -43.21
CA ARG A 649 -16.99 2.41 -43.51
C ARG A 649 -17.34 3.58 -42.60
N GLY A 650 -18.15 4.51 -43.10
CA GLY A 650 -18.54 5.71 -42.35
C GLY A 650 -19.69 5.50 -41.37
N ASN A 651 -20.49 4.44 -41.52
CA ASN A 651 -21.64 4.14 -40.66
C ASN A 651 -21.80 2.62 -40.54
N TRP A 652 -22.22 2.17 -39.35
CA TRP A 652 -22.54 0.79 -39.02
C TRP A 652 -23.88 0.70 -38.31
N THR A 653 -24.74 -0.25 -38.69
CA THR A 653 -25.94 -0.54 -37.90
C THR A 653 -25.58 -1.29 -36.60
N GLN A 654 -26.46 -1.26 -35.60
CA GLN A 654 -26.22 -1.95 -34.33
C GLN A 654 -26.03 -3.47 -34.50
N GLU A 655 -26.76 -4.09 -35.44
CA GLU A 655 -26.65 -5.53 -35.73
C GLU A 655 -25.32 -5.87 -36.42
N GLU A 656 -24.87 -5.04 -37.36
CA GLU A 656 -23.59 -5.26 -38.06
C GLU A 656 -22.41 -5.06 -37.11
N PHE A 657 -22.43 -4.02 -36.28
CA PHE A 657 -21.42 -3.77 -35.26
C PHE A 657 -21.33 -4.94 -34.27
N ALA A 658 -22.47 -5.44 -33.79
CA ALA A 658 -22.50 -6.60 -32.91
C ALA A 658 -21.95 -7.87 -33.59
N GLY A 659 -22.20 -8.03 -34.89
CA GLY A 659 -21.66 -9.11 -35.71
C GLY A 659 -20.13 -9.08 -35.82
N ILE A 660 -19.54 -7.92 -36.14
CA ILE A 660 -18.09 -7.78 -36.27
C ILE A 660 -17.37 -7.84 -34.91
N ALA A 661 -17.96 -7.30 -33.84
CA ALA A 661 -17.44 -7.43 -32.48
C ALA A 661 -17.47 -8.91 -32.03
N GLY A 662 -18.55 -9.62 -32.33
CA GLY A 662 -18.69 -11.05 -32.03
C GLY A 662 -17.68 -11.92 -32.77
N GLN A 663 -17.35 -11.60 -34.02
CA GLN A 663 -16.30 -12.31 -34.79
C GLN A 663 -14.91 -12.18 -34.15
N GLN A 664 -14.65 -11.07 -33.43
CA GLN A 664 -13.43 -10.85 -32.65
C GLN A 664 -13.52 -11.39 -31.21
N GLY A 665 -14.63 -12.04 -30.86
CA GLY A 665 -14.87 -12.57 -29.50
C GLY A 665 -15.09 -11.48 -28.45
N LEU A 666 -15.61 -10.32 -28.84
CA LEU A 666 -15.87 -9.17 -27.98
C LEU A 666 -17.38 -8.96 -27.78
N LEU A 667 -17.75 -8.45 -26.60
CA LEU A 667 -19.12 -8.01 -26.33
C LEU A 667 -19.32 -6.61 -26.94
N PRO A 668 -20.41 -6.34 -27.69
CA PRO A 668 -20.54 -5.10 -28.45
C PRO A 668 -20.44 -3.83 -27.59
N SER A 669 -21.16 -3.77 -26.46
CA SER A 669 -21.12 -2.60 -25.58
C SER A 669 -19.74 -2.36 -24.97
N GLY A 670 -19.04 -3.44 -24.55
CA GLY A 670 -17.69 -3.32 -23.99
C GLY A 670 -16.64 -2.97 -25.05
N ALA A 671 -16.82 -3.43 -26.29
CA ALA A 671 -15.95 -3.08 -27.40
C ALA A 671 -16.09 -1.60 -27.80
N LEU A 672 -17.33 -1.09 -27.81
CA LEU A 672 -17.63 0.32 -28.07
C LEU A 672 -16.96 1.23 -27.04
N GLU A 673 -17.15 0.93 -25.74
CA GLU A 673 -16.54 1.70 -24.65
C GLU A 673 -15.02 1.71 -24.75
N ALA A 674 -14.39 0.54 -24.92
CA ALA A 674 -12.93 0.43 -25.01
C ALA A 674 -12.34 1.16 -26.23
N ILE A 675 -13.04 1.13 -27.37
CA ILE A 675 -12.59 1.82 -28.60
C ILE A 675 -12.75 3.33 -28.48
N ASN A 676 -13.87 3.81 -27.92
CA ASN A 676 -14.08 5.24 -27.74
C ASN A 676 -13.18 5.82 -26.65
N GLU A 677 -12.94 5.09 -25.55
CA GLU A 677 -11.98 5.48 -24.51
C GLU A 677 -10.57 5.64 -25.10
N TRP A 678 -10.11 4.67 -25.90
CA TRP A 678 -8.84 4.78 -26.62
C TRP A 678 -8.80 5.95 -27.61
N ALA A 679 -9.89 6.17 -28.35
CA ALA A 679 -9.98 7.28 -29.31
C ALA A 679 -9.90 8.64 -28.61
N PHE A 680 -10.56 8.79 -27.45
CA PHE A 680 -10.46 10.00 -26.63
C PHE A 680 -9.05 10.22 -26.09
N GLU A 681 -8.36 9.16 -25.65
CA GLU A 681 -6.97 9.29 -25.18
C GLU A 681 -6.01 9.74 -26.29
N LYS A 682 -6.23 9.31 -27.53
CA LYS A 682 -5.30 9.57 -28.65
C LYS A 682 -5.68 10.81 -29.48
N PHE A 683 -6.95 11.10 -29.65
CA PHE A 683 -7.47 12.12 -30.57
C PHE A 683 -8.39 13.16 -29.90
N ASP A 684 -8.66 13.05 -28.59
CA ASP A 684 -9.56 13.93 -27.82
C ASP A 684 -11.03 13.94 -28.32
N GLU A 685 -11.41 12.91 -29.07
CA GLU A 685 -12.77 12.70 -29.62
C GLU A 685 -13.08 11.19 -29.70
N ALA A 686 -14.37 10.82 -29.62
CA ALA A 686 -14.84 9.44 -29.83
C ALA A 686 -14.67 9.00 -31.29
N LEU A 687 -14.30 7.72 -31.51
CA LEU A 687 -14.28 7.16 -32.87
C LEU A 687 -15.69 6.86 -33.39
N LEU A 688 -16.59 6.43 -32.51
CA LEU A 688 -17.96 6.02 -32.82
C LEU A 688 -18.96 6.90 -32.07
N ASP A 689 -19.83 7.59 -32.80
CA ASP A 689 -20.94 8.35 -32.24
C ASP A 689 -22.26 7.56 -32.37
N GLU A 690 -23.04 7.52 -31.29
CA GLU A 690 -24.30 6.78 -31.23
C GLU A 690 -25.45 7.66 -31.75
N TYR A 691 -25.67 7.62 -33.06
CA TYR A 691 -26.79 8.30 -33.71
C TYR A 691 -27.38 7.45 -34.84
N ASP A 692 -28.51 6.76 -34.59
CA ASP A 692 -29.15 5.80 -35.51
C ASP A 692 -28.21 4.70 -36.05
N GLY A 693 -27.50 4.04 -35.13
CA GLY A 693 -26.36 3.17 -35.42
C GLY A 693 -25.09 3.72 -34.81
N TYR A 694 -23.95 3.47 -35.47
CA TYR A 694 -22.64 4.01 -35.08
C TYR A 694 -22.02 4.73 -36.28
N ASP A 695 -21.94 6.06 -36.20
CA ASP A 695 -21.22 6.89 -37.17
C ASP A 695 -19.73 6.94 -36.81
N VAL A 696 -18.88 6.70 -37.80
CA VAL A 696 -17.42 6.69 -37.62
C VAL A 696 -16.87 8.08 -37.92
N SER A 697 -16.17 8.69 -36.95
CA SER A 697 -15.50 9.99 -37.13
C SER A 697 -14.51 9.90 -38.30
N GLN A 698 -14.78 10.69 -39.36
CA GLN A 698 -13.96 10.67 -40.57
C GLN A 698 -12.57 11.24 -40.33
N ASP A 699 -12.44 12.23 -39.43
CA ASP A 699 -11.16 12.86 -39.10
C ASP A 699 -10.21 11.86 -38.44
N ILE A 700 -10.73 11.03 -37.52
CA ILE A 700 -9.96 9.96 -36.88
C ILE A 700 -9.68 8.82 -37.86
N ALA A 701 -10.67 8.42 -38.67
CA ALA A 701 -10.50 7.35 -39.65
C ALA A 701 -9.45 7.69 -40.73
N GLU A 702 -9.40 8.94 -41.20
CA GLU A 702 -8.38 9.40 -42.15
C GLU A 702 -6.99 9.48 -41.52
N ALA A 703 -6.88 9.94 -40.27
CA ALA A 703 -5.62 9.95 -39.54
C ALA A 703 -5.05 8.54 -39.36
N LEU A 704 -5.89 7.57 -39.00
CA LEU A 704 -5.49 6.17 -38.85
C LEU A 704 -5.09 5.53 -40.19
N ARG A 705 -5.84 5.75 -41.27
CA ARG A 705 -5.46 5.25 -42.61
C ARG A 705 -4.13 5.84 -43.08
N ALA A 706 -3.88 7.12 -42.81
CA ALA A 706 -2.61 7.78 -43.14
C ALA A 706 -1.43 7.18 -42.35
N GLU A 707 -1.61 6.88 -41.06
CA GLU A 707 -0.59 6.19 -40.24
C GLU A 707 -0.34 4.75 -40.71
N MET A 708 -1.39 4.01 -41.09
CA MET A 708 -1.27 2.64 -41.57
C MET A 708 -0.53 2.55 -42.92
N SER A 709 -0.73 3.50 -43.83
CA SER A 709 0.00 3.56 -45.10
C SER A 709 1.50 3.89 -44.97
N LYS A 710 1.92 4.51 -43.86
CA LYS A 710 3.34 4.82 -43.59
C LYS A 710 4.15 3.60 -43.14
N GLY A 711 3.47 2.52 -42.71
CA GLY A 711 4.10 1.28 -42.27
C GLY A 711 4.38 0.26 -43.38
N ASP A 712 3.82 0.48 -44.58
CA ASP A 712 3.89 -0.46 -45.72
C ASP A 712 4.97 -0.11 -46.77
N ASN A 713 5.81 0.90 -46.51
CA ASN A 713 6.82 1.40 -47.46
C ASN A 713 8.26 1.20 -46.99
#